data_AF-A0A967WVB0-F1
#
_entry.id   AF-A0A967WVB0-F1
#
_cell.length_a   1.000
_cell.length_b   1.000
_cell.length_c   1.000
_cell.angle_alpha   90.00
_cell.angle_beta   90.00
_cell.angle_gamma   90.00
#
_symmetry.space_group_name_H-M   'P 1'
#
loop_
_entity.id
_entity.type
_entity.pdbx_description
1 polymer ?
#
loop_
_entity_poly.entity_id
_entity_poly.type
_entity_poly.pdbx_seq_one_letter_code
_entity_poly.pdbx_strand_id
1 'polypeptide(L)'
;GGDYYYTISEDLGVYRPDSGAKRLLFGEFGTHMDPHSPLPSRHLWRYGGVIAIGGVPGASVPIVANDMAYLTSYGWLYALGPTDHGHDAATSFPSRDARLHELTYPRSDVPTLSEIRAEVAQRVADIIALGPGSLPMTARWEQPGDRMQHNEFTFELYGFAADLVRVLSEAYPHLSPAQQTQLGSYLSTVVVNTLLDEDHYAYERRCIRYGQEGVFVGDDCLGDDRIIARWLANNPNLTGLHLHALWAYADATGDWYAIDAHWALITELFREFVDAYDRSLGLCDFEGWRTGRLNIGAQIGAAQAVRDMAAQLGHTDTQAEAEDLLTDLLDGRVDLADFVPHLYDTGQRQSARIRLNSDGTINNDDIMGPDSPYNNELIPYSAALRDRDTDPSQVNWWDGSSYRVDAGIGFMHYPALSGYFPLSSEMSARLRADLLDKTHYYVKSYEVNNPWWWMSDLAHSTTCGGEHLYHSPTLAWSLFQIKARVLEEDWHDLVRQLPEPVSFNSRYDLYRLQNLATLLELGPSMDKSVSSATADEGDTVTYTISVVGAGATASITDFVPAGTAYVPHSAQVEPPVGTLTADANRIHWTGVLTANDSLELAFAVTVDVAEPFVIVNTATVDNGEDKLDLTATTIANGLEHYLPLVMRWRSSR
;
A
#
# COMPACT_ATOMS: atom_id res chain seq x y z
N GLY A 1 8.44 24.47 42.99
CA GLY A 1 8.85 23.73 44.21
C GLY A 1 9.17 22.32 43.80
N GLY A 2 10.03 21.58 44.49
CA GLY A 2 10.49 20.24 44.10
C GLY A 2 9.41 19.14 43.99
N ASP A 3 8.14 19.50 43.92
CA ASP A 3 7.00 18.62 43.70
C ASP A 3 6.78 18.43 42.19
N TYR A 4 6.58 17.19 41.76
CA TYR A 4 6.34 16.83 40.37
C TYR A 4 4.86 16.55 40.15
N TYR A 5 4.27 17.19 39.14
CA TYR A 5 2.93 16.84 38.67
C TYR A 5 3.05 15.65 37.70
N TYR A 6 2.14 14.70 37.81
CA TYR A 6 2.05 13.57 36.89
C TYR A 6 0.58 13.27 36.56
N THR A 7 0.34 12.68 35.39
CA THR A 7 -1.00 12.31 34.90
C THR A 7 -1.08 10.81 34.61
N ILE A 8 -2.22 10.18 34.90
CA ILE A 8 -2.55 8.80 34.52
C ILE A 8 -3.99 8.80 34.02
N SER A 9 -4.24 8.41 32.77
CA SER A 9 -5.56 8.55 32.13
C SER A 9 -6.17 9.96 32.33
N GLU A 10 -7.36 10.07 32.94
CA GLU A 10 -8.03 11.33 33.28
C GLU A 10 -7.56 11.98 34.60
N ASP A 11 -6.66 11.33 35.34
CA ASP A 11 -6.31 11.70 36.71
C ASP A 11 -5.03 12.53 36.82
N LEU A 12 -5.04 13.48 37.75
CA LEU A 12 -3.92 14.39 38.03
C LEU A 12 -3.43 14.21 39.46
N GLY A 13 -2.14 13.93 39.63
CA GLY A 13 -1.50 13.74 40.92
C GLY A 13 -0.24 14.57 41.10
N VAL A 14 0.19 14.68 42.35
CA VAL A 14 1.46 15.30 42.75
C VAL A 14 2.30 14.29 43.50
N TYR A 15 3.55 14.15 43.07
CA TYR A 15 4.60 13.41 43.75
C TYR A 15 5.55 14.37 44.46
N ARG A 16 5.85 14.07 45.73
CA ARG A 16 6.75 14.87 46.57
C ARG A 16 8.03 14.07 46.88
N PRO A 17 9.13 14.28 46.15
CA PRO A 17 10.37 13.52 46.28
C PRO A 17 10.91 13.47 47.70
N ASP A 18 10.86 14.60 48.41
CA ASP A 18 11.41 14.73 49.76
C ASP A 18 10.70 13.85 50.80
N SER A 19 9.49 13.37 50.49
CA SER A 19 8.65 12.60 51.40
C SER A 19 8.21 11.24 50.87
N GLY A 20 8.46 10.95 49.58
CA GLY A 20 7.90 9.78 48.88
C GLY A 20 6.37 9.76 48.79
N ALA A 21 5.69 10.85 49.20
CA ALA A 21 4.24 10.90 49.30
C ALA A 21 3.59 11.18 47.94
N LYS A 22 2.55 10.40 47.61
CA LYS A 22 1.67 10.56 46.43
C LYS A 22 0.36 11.21 46.89
N ARG A 23 -0.09 12.27 46.21
CA ARG A 23 -1.38 12.92 46.53
C ARG A 23 -2.19 13.21 45.28
N LEU A 24 -3.47 12.87 45.34
CA LEU A 24 -4.43 13.06 44.25
C LEU A 24 -4.85 14.54 44.23
N LEU A 25 -4.94 15.12 43.04
CA LEU A 25 -5.59 16.41 42.82
C LEU A 25 -6.98 16.24 42.20
N PHE A 26 -7.15 15.31 41.25
CA PHE A 26 -8.43 14.92 40.62
C PHE A 26 -8.38 13.43 40.23
N GLY A 27 -9.46 12.64 40.43
CA GLY A 27 -9.52 11.21 40.03
C GLY A 27 -9.72 10.12 41.09
N GLU A 28 -9.46 8.85 40.73
CA GLU A 28 -9.29 7.69 41.63
C GLU A 28 -7.97 6.94 41.33
N PHE A 29 -7.03 6.92 42.28
CA PHE A 29 -5.74 6.23 42.10
C PHE A 29 -5.88 4.72 41.85
N GLY A 30 -5.65 4.27 40.62
CA GLY A 30 -5.36 2.86 40.29
C GLY A 30 -3.89 2.47 40.54
N THR A 31 -3.61 1.19 40.75
CA THR A 31 -2.32 0.63 41.21
C THR A 31 -1.24 0.50 40.11
N HIS A 32 -1.27 1.32 39.05
CA HIS A 32 -0.73 0.88 37.76
C HIS A 32 0.65 1.42 37.32
N MET A 33 1.37 2.27 38.07
CA MET A 33 2.84 2.52 37.93
C MET A 33 3.42 3.48 39.00
N ASP A 34 4.75 3.41 39.24
CA ASP A 34 5.47 4.18 40.27
C ASP A 34 6.28 5.37 39.67
N PRO A 35 6.25 6.58 40.28
CA PRO A 35 6.95 7.79 39.82
C PRO A 35 8.48 7.69 39.74
N HIS A 36 9.09 6.59 40.17
CA HIS A 36 10.51 6.32 39.95
C HIS A 36 10.83 5.75 38.55
N SER A 37 9.84 5.49 37.69
CA SER A 37 10.06 5.16 36.28
C SER A 37 10.48 6.42 35.50
N PRO A 38 11.67 6.46 34.86
CA PRO A 38 12.18 7.67 34.23
C PRO A 38 11.41 8.01 32.93
N LEU A 39 10.90 9.24 32.81
CA LEU A 39 10.39 9.81 31.56
C LEU A 39 11.41 10.82 30.97
N PRO A 40 11.76 10.75 29.66
CA PRO A 40 12.69 11.69 29.05
C PRO A 40 12.00 12.91 28.43
N SER A 41 12.13 14.05 29.11
CA SER A 41 12.21 15.42 28.54
C SER A 41 11.03 16.01 27.72
N ARG A 42 11.23 17.26 27.23
CA ARG A 42 10.27 18.40 27.27
C ARG A 42 9.77 18.98 25.93
N HIS A 43 9.80 18.24 24.82
CA HIS A 43 9.40 18.77 23.50
C HIS A 43 8.48 17.78 22.76
N LEU A 44 7.32 18.25 22.27
CA LEU A 44 6.15 17.43 21.91
C LEU A 44 5.44 18.00 20.66
N TRP A 45 4.67 17.14 19.97
CA TRP A 45 3.64 17.36 18.92
C TRP A 45 3.98 16.89 17.48
N ARG A 46 3.75 15.59 17.21
CA ARG A 46 3.27 15.02 15.92
C ARG A 46 2.20 13.92 16.10
N TYR A 47 1.76 13.69 17.35
CA TYR A 47 0.69 12.77 17.70
C TYR A 47 -0.54 13.61 18.00
N GLY A 48 -1.60 13.46 17.22
CA GLY A 48 -2.90 13.99 17.62
C GLY A 48 -3.26 13.41 18.98
N GLY A 49 -3.60 14.26 19.95
CA GLY A 49 -4.06 13.82 21.26
C GLY A 49 -2.96 13.26 22.17
N VAL A 50 -2.61 14.06 23.16
CA VAL A 50 -1.90 13.63 24.37
C VAL A 50 -2.78 12.61 25.12
N ILE A 51 -2.17 11.50 25.55
CA ILE A 51 -2.59 10.46 26.54
C ILE A 51 -2.99 9.10 25.94
N ALA A 52 -2.15 8.08 26.21
CA ALA A 52 -2.54 6.80 26.81
C ALA A 52 -1.29 6.03 27.31
N ILE A 53 -0.82 6.34 28.52
CA ILE A 53 -0.60 5.24 29.47
C ILE A 53 -1.93 5.16 30.21
N GLY A 54 -2.86 4.44 29.59
CA GLY A 54 -4.19 4.23 30.10
C GLY A 54 -4.32 2.82 30.67
N GLY A 55 -4.60 2.73 31.97
CA GLY A 55 -5.42 1.69 32.57
C GLY A 55 -4.99 0.21 32.62
N VAL A 56 -4.29 -0.35 31.63
CA VAL A 56 -4.16 -1.82 31.50
C VAL A 56 -2.71 -2.20 31.15
N PRO A 57 -2.14 -3.26 31.76
CA PRO A 57 -1.01 -3.98 31.16
C PRO A 57 -1.47 -4.50 29.79
N GLY A 58 -1.31 -3.69 28.74
CA GLY A 58 -2.11 -3.84 27.52
C GLY A 58 -2.12 -2.63 26.58
N ALA A 59 -2.02 -1.41 27.11
CA ALA A 59 -2.28 -0.19 26.34
C ALA A 59 -1.07 0.38 25.56
N SER A 60 0.14 -0.07 25.87
CA SER A 60 1.35 0.30 25.14
C SER A 60 1.73 -0.88 24.29
N VAL A 61 1.55 -0.77 22.97
CA VAL A 61 1.82 -1.86 22.05
C VAL A 61 3.33 -2.16 22.06
N PRO A 62 3.77 -3.34 22.53
CA PRO A 62 5.13 -3.78 22.29
C PRO A 62 5.37 -3.91 20.78
N ILE A 63 6.41 -3.22 20.29
CA ILE A 63 6.97 -3.44 18.96
C ILE A 63 8.09 -4.45 19.09
N VAL A 64 8.06 -5.56 18.34
CA VAL A 64 9.25 -6.42 18.19
C VAL A 64 9.97 -6.07 16.90
N ALA A 65 11.27 -5.74 16.97
CA ALA A 65 12.14 -5.52 15.82
C ALA A 65 13.58 -5.97 16.15
N ASN A 66 14.26 -6.64 15.23
CA ASN A 66 15.66 -7.09 15.39
C ASN A 66 15.91 -7.84 16.72
N ASP A 67 15.04 -8.79 17.07
CA ASP A 67 15.08 -9.54 18.34
C ASP A 67 15.00 -8.67 19.61
N MET A 68 14.61 -7.41 19.47
CA MET A 68 14.37 -6.46 20.56
C MET A 68 12.89 -6.17 20.65
N ALA A 69 12.36 -6.08 21.87
CA ALA A 69 11.04 -5.51 22.12
C ALA A 69 11.20 -4.01 22.38
N TYR A 70 10.21 -3.21 22.01
CA TYR A 70 10.15 -1.78 22.24
C TYR A 70 8.75 -1.42 22.73
N LEU A 71 8.58 -0.32 23.47
CA LEU A 71 7.27 0.23 23.80
C LEU A 71 7.11 1.59 23.15
N THR A 72 5.91 1.88 22.65
CA THR A 72 5.54 3.24 22.26
C THR A 72 4.86 3.97 23.41
N SER A 73 5.36 5.15 23.77
CA SER A 73 4.73 6.01 24.78
C SER A 73 4.97 7.48 24.49
N TYR A 74 3.92 8.32 24.59
CA TYR A 74 3.98 9.77 24.32
C TYR A 74 4.63 10.14 22.98
N GLY A 75 4.55 9.24 22.01
CA GLY A 75 5.14 9.42 20.72
C GLY A 75 6.63 9.06 20.57
N TRP A 76 7.15 8.30 21.54
CA TRP A 76 8.54 7.82 21.58
C TRP A 76 8.59 6.30 21.60
N LEU A 77 9.64 5.73 21.02
CA LEU A 77 9.95 4.30 21.02
C LEU A 77 11.02 4.00 22.08
N TYR A 78 10.72 3.09 23.01
CA TYR A 78 11.60 2.72 24.13
C TYR A 78 12.03 1.28 24.00
N ALA A 79 13.33 0.99 23.85
CA ALA A 79 13.82 -0.38 23.84
C ALA A 79 13.59 -1.08 25.20
N LEU A 80 13.08 -2.30 25.14
CA LEU A 80 12.91 -3.24 26.24
C LEU A 80 14.01 -4.29 26.17
N GLY A 81 15.16 -4.02 26.80
CA GLY A 81 16.26 -4.97 26.88
C GLY A 81 17.29 -4.58 27.94
N PRO A 82 18.07 -5.54 28.49
CA PRO A 82 19.08 -5.28 29.51
C PRO A 82 20.36 -4.62 28.97
N THR A 83 20.53 -4.54 27.65
CA THR A 83 21.77 -4.12 26.99
C THR A 83 21.53 -2.97 26.02
N ASP A 84 22.29 -1.89 26.17
CA ASP A 84 22.34 -0.78 25.22
C ASP A 84 23.13 -1.23 23.97
N HIS A 85 22.42 -1.39 22.85
CA HIS A 85 23.01 -1.80 21.57
C HIS A 85 23.53 -0.62 20.73
N GLY A 86 23.59 0.59 21.28
CA GLY A 86 24.19 1.75 20.60
C GLY A 86 23.35 2.35 19.47
N HIS A 87 22.06 2.02 19.39
CA HIS A 87 21.13 2.63 18.46
C HIS A 87 20.53 3.91 19.06
N ASP A 88 20.94 5.07 18.55
CA ASP A 88 20.45 6.36 19.02
C ASP A 88 19.09 6.70 18.38
N ALA A 89 18.02 6.54 19.17
CA ALA A 89 16.67 6.91 18.76
C ALA A 89 16.53 8.40 18.37
N ALA A 90 17.41 9.29 18.85
CA ALA A 90 17.38 10.72 18.54
C ALA A 90 18.01 11.08 17.18
N THR A 91 18.84 10.21 16.60
CA THR A 91 19.33 10.38 15.20
C THR A 91 18.52 9.59 14.18
N SER A 92 17.65 8.69 14.66
CA SER A 92 16.78 7.84 13.85
C SER A 92 15.49 8.58 13.42
N PHE A 93 15.17 9.70 14.07
CA PHE A 93 13.98 10.51 13.78
C PHE A 93 14.35 11.96 13.50
N PRO A 94 14.09 12.48 12.28
CA PRO A 94 14.19 13.92 12.08
C PRO A 94 13.17 14.61 12.99
N SER A 95 13.64 15.59 13.76
CA SER A 95 12.73 16.47 14.49
C SER A 95 11.88 17.24 13.47
N ARG A 96 10.57 16.99 13.44
CA ARG A 96 9.61 17.73 12.63
C ARG A 96 8.70 18.53 13.56
N ASP A 97 8.75 19.86 13.47
CA ASP A 97 7.84 20.75 14.18
C ASP A 97 6.52 20.85 13.40
N ALA A 98 5.50 20.11 13.82
CA ALA A 98 4.21 20.06 13.13
C ALA A 98 3.50 21.43 13.03
N ARG A 99 3.89 22.43 13.83
CA ARG A 99 3.32 23.79 13.75
C ARG A 99 3.80 24.58 12.55
N LEU A 100 4.88 24.14 11.90
CA LEU A 100 5.40 24.75 10.68
C LEU A 100 4.71 24.22 9.43
N HIS A 101 3.76 23.28 9.54
CA HIS A 101 3.07 22.66 8.42
C HIS A 101 1.56 22.89 8.59
N GLU A 102 1.01 23.87 7.88
CA GLU A 102 -0.42 23.99 7.68
C GLU A 102 -0.84 22.86 6.73
N LEU A 103 -1.40 21.78 7.28
CA LEU A 103 -1.82 20.62 6.51
C LEU A 103 -3.14 20.94 5.81
N THR A 104 -3.05 21.39 4.55
CA THR A 104 -4.20 21.61 3.66
C THR A 104 -4.57 20.32 2.94
N TYR A 105 -5.87 20.08 2.77
CA TYR A 105 -6.39 19.00 1.92
C TYR A 105 -7.19 19.55 0.74
N PRO A 106 -6.92 19.11 -0.50
CA PRO A 106 -5.71 18.39 -0.93
C PRO A 106 -4.44 19.25 -0.70
N ARG A 107 -3.26 18.61 -0.64
CA ARG A 107 -2.00 19.35 -0.43
C ARG A 107 -1.78 20.35 -1.56
N SER A 108 -1.52 21.59 -1.21
CA SER A 108 -1.18 22.64 -2.17
C SER A 108 0.22 22.44 -2.76
N ASP A 109 1.16 21.95 -1.94
CA ASP A 109 2.54 21.68 -2.31
C ASP A 109 2.76 20.16 -2.42
N VAL A 110 3.32 19.70 -3.52
CA VAL A 110 3.49 18.27 -3.84
C VAL A 110 4.88 17.99 -4.37
N PRO A 111 5.47 16.83 -4.07
CA PRO A 111 6.78 16.48 -4.60
C PRO A 111 6.73 16.40 -6.13
N THR A 112 7.79 16.87 -6.75
CA THR A 112 8.05 16.71 -8.18
C THR A 112 8.41 15.26 -8.50
N LEU A 113 8.28 14.86 -9.78
CA LEU A 113 8.71 13.54 -10.23
C LEU A 113 10.20 13.27 -9.90
N SER A 114 11.06 14.29 -10.04
CA SER A 114 12.48 14.21 -9.66
C SER A 114 12.69 13.88 -8.19
N GLU A 115 11.95 14.58 -7.31
CA GLU A 115 12.03 14.37 -5.86
C GLU A 115 11.54 12.98 -5.47
N ILE A 116 10.50 12.46 -6.13
CA ILE A 116 10.02 11.09 -5.93
C ILE A 116 11.10 10.09 -6.37
N ARG A 117 11.70 10.25 -7.57
CA ARG A 117 12.79 9.38 -8.04
C ARG A 117 13.98 9.40 -7.09
N ALA A 118 14.38 10.59 -6.63
CA ALA A 118 15.47 10.76 -5.68
C ALA A 118 15.17 10.10 -4.32
N GLU A 119 13.93 10.21 -3.82
CA GLU A 119 13.51 9.57 -2.58
C GLU A 119 13.52 8.04 -2.69
N VAL A 120 13.00 7.47 -3.79
CA VAL A 120 13.07 6.03 -4.07
C VAL A 120 14.52 5.56 -4.12
N ALA A 121 15.36 6.23 -4.90
CA ALA A 121 16.78 5.93 -5.03
C ALA A 121 17.52 5.94 -3.67
N GLN A 122 17.25 6.94 -2.83
CA GLN A 122 17.89 7.08 -1.53
C GLN A 122 17.42 6.00 -0.54
N ARG A 123 16.12 5.72 -0.48
CA ARG A 123 15.54 4.68 0.39
C ARG A 123 16.08 3.29 0.05
N VAL A 124 16.14 2.96 -1.24
CA VAL A 124 16.72 1.69 -1.70
C VAL A 124 18.19 1.60 -1.31
N ALA A 125 18.98 2.67 -1.54
CA ALA A 125 20.40 2.69 -1.17
C ALA A 125 20.60 2.52 0.35
N ASP A 126 19.74 3.13 1.16
CA ASP A 126 19.76 3.01 2.62
C ASP A 126 19.47 1.58 3.08
N ILE A 127 18.47 0.90 2.49
CA ILE A 127 18.16 -0.49 2.77
C ILE A 127 19.31 -1.41 2.38
N ILE A 128 19.89 -1.23 1.19
CA ILE A 128 21.06 -1.99 0.74
C ILE A 128 22.24 -1.82 1.71
N ALA A 129 22.43 -0.61 2.24
CA ALA A 129 23.52 -0.30 3.17
C ALA A 129 23.40 -1.01 4.53
N LEU A 130 22.20 -1.44 4.95
CA LEU A 130 22.03 -2.30 6.13
C LEU A 130 22.62 -3.71 5.90
N GLY A 131 22.62 -4.16 4.64
CA GLY A 131 23.05 -5.49 4.26
C GLY A 131 21.95 -6.55 4.39
N PRO A 132 22.06 -7.67 3.66
CA PRO A 132 21.00 -8.69 3.57
C PRO A 132 20.81 -9.50 4.86
N GLY A 133 21.76 -9.44 5.82
CA GLY A 133 21.65 -10.07 7.13
C GLY A 133 21.00 -9.18 8.20
N SER A 134 20.58 -7.97 7.86
CA SER A 134 19.97 -7.02 8.79
C SER A 134 18.84 -6.28 8.08
N LEU A 135 17.72 -6.99 7.88
CA LEU A 135 16.55 -6.44 7.21
C LEU A 135 16.04 -5.19 7.95
N PRO A 136 15.54 -4.17 7.23
CA PRO A 136 14.98 -2.97 7.87
C PRO A 136 13.84 -3.33 8.83
N MET A 137 13.73 -2.56 9.91
CA MET A 137 12.88 -2.88 11.06
C MET A 137 11.47 -3.32 10.63
N THR A 138 11.16 -4.58 10.94
CA THR A 138 9.80 -5.12 10.94
C THR A 138 9.12 -4.63 12.20
N ALA A 139 8.12 -3.75 12.13
CA ALA A 139 7.40 -3.37 13.34
C ALA A 139 6.25 -4.36 13.56
N ARG A 140 6.40 -5.23 14.56
CA ARG A 140 5.35 -6.14 14.99
C ARG A 140 4.60 -5.59 16.19
N TRP A 141 3.33 -5.25 16.00
CA TRP A 141 2.47 -4.64 17.01
C TRP A 141 1.60 -5.70 17.68
N GLU A 142 1.85 -6.03 18.95
CA GLU A 142 1.06 -7.03 19.69
C GLU A 142 0.28 -6.40 20.85
N GLN A 143 -0.97 -6.84 21.07
CA GLN A 143 -1.69 -6.47 22.28
C GLN A 143 -1.28 -7.40 23.46
N PRO A 144 -0.89 -6.83 24.62
CA PRO A 144 -0.72 -7.58 25.86
C PRO A 144 -2.07 -7.94 26.54
N GLY A 145 -2.17 -9.16 27.08
CA GLY A 145 -3.10 -9.48 28.17
C GLY A 145 -4.39 -10.24 27.85
N ASP A 146 -4.74 -10.52 26.59
CA ASP A 146 -5.88 -11.38 26.23
C ASP A 146 -5.41 -12.65 25.46
N ARG A 147 -6.19 -13.73 25.52
CA ARG A 147 -5.96 -14.95 24.69
C ARG A 147 -6.41 -14.66 23.26
N MET A 148 -5.67 -13.80 22.56
CA MET A 148 -5.96 -13.34 21.20
C MET A 148 -5.54 -14.34 20.12
N GLN A 149 -5.97 -15.60 20.25
CA GLN A 149 -5.73 -16.67 19.26
C GLN A 149 -6.56 -16.50 17.97
N HIS A 150 -7.22 -15.36 17.77
CA HIS A 150 -8.29 -15.20 16.78
C HIS A 150 -8.19 -13.96 15.86
N ASN A 151 -7.14 -13.13 15.96
CA ASN A 151 -7.10 -11.86 15.24
C ASN A 151 -5.72 -11.53 14.64
N GLU A 152 -5.12 -12.43 13.88
CA GLU A 152 -3.78 -12.26 13.27
C GLU A 152 -3.64 -11.09 12.27
N PHE A 153 -4.72 -10.38 11.95
CA PHE A 153 -4.67 -9.08 11.26
C PHE A 153 -5.25 -7.91 12.07
N THR A 154 -5.40 -8.05 13.38
CA THR A 154 -5.28 -6.88 14.27
C THR A 154 -3.82 -6.53 14.55
N PHE A 155 -2.89 -7.26 13.92
CA PHE A 155 -1.45 -7.02 13.92
C PHE A 155 -1.10 -6.38 12.58
N GLU A 156 -0.82 -5.09 12.56
CA GLU A 156 -0.34 -4.42 11.36
C GLU A 156 1.17 -4.53 11.28
N LEU A 157 1.58 -5.79 11.12
CA LEU A 157 2.92 -6.18 10.78
C LEU A 157 3.27 -5.63 9.41
N TYR A 158 4.36 -4.89 9.32
CA TYR A 158 4.95 -4.52 8.04
C TYR A 158 6.45 -4.68 8.10
N GLY A 159 7.04 -5.06 6.98
CA GLY A 159 8.48 -5.30 6.88
C GLY A 159 8.91 -6.76 6.83
N PHE A 160 8.00 -7.74 6.74
CA PHE A 160 8.41 -9.13 6.51
C PHE A 160 9.29 -9.24 5.26
N ALA A 161 10.11 -10.28 5.20
CA ALA A 161 10.98 -10.53 4.06
C ALA A 161 10.21 -10.48 2.73
N ALA A 162 8.97 -10.99 2.69
CA ALA A 162 8.13 -10.91 1.50
C ALA A 162 7.71 -9.47 1.13
N ASP A 163 7.30 -8.64 2.08
CA ASP A 163 6.99 -7.23 1.81
C ASP A 163 8.21 -6.46 1.35
N LEU A 164 9.36 -6.68 2.01
CA LEU A 164 10.62 -6.08 1.62
C LEU A 164 10.99 -6.45 0.18
N VAL A 165 10.97 -7.74 -0.14
CA VAL A 165 11.30 -8.24 -1.48
C VAL A 165 10.32 -7.68 -2.50
N ARG A 166 9.01 -7.78 -2.27
CA ARG A 166 7.98 -7.27 -3.17
C ARG A 166 8.12 -5.75 -3.42
N VAL A 167 8.23 -4.94 -2.36
CA VAL A 167 8.33 -3.48 -2.49
C VAL A 167 9.62 -3.06 -3.20
N LEU A 168 10.74 -3.73 -2.90
CA LEU A 168 12.00 -3.49 -3.60
C LEU A 168 11.94 -3.93 -5.07
N SER A 169 11.24 -5.01 -5.40
CA SER A 169 10.98 -5.42 -6.78
C SER A 169 10.14 -4.39 -7.53
N GLU A 170 9.10 -3.82 -6.90
CA GLU A 170 8.31 -2.72 -7.48
C GLU A 170 9.16 -1.46 -7.69
N ALA A 171 10.13 -1.17 -6.81
CA ALA A 171 11.04 -0.05 -6.96
C ALA A 171 12.13 -0.28 -8.04
N TYR A 172 12.51 -1.53 -8.29
CA TYR A 172 13.60 -1.95 -9.17
C TYR A 172 13.58 -1.29 -10.58
N PRO A 173 12.48 -1.30 -11.35
CA PRO A 173 12.46 -0.74 -12.71
C PRO A 173 12.69 0.78 -12.74
N HIS A 174 12.52 1.47 -11.60
CA HIS A 174 12.63 2.93 -11.50
C HIS A 174 14.02 3.43 -11.08
N LEU A 175 14.97 2.52 -10.88
CA LEU A 175 16.34 2.82 -10.45
C LEU A 175 17.31 2.97 -11.62
N SER A 176 18.43 3.65 -11.38
CA SER A 176 19.53 3.68 -12.35
C SER A 176 20.11 2.27 -12.58
N PRO A 177 20.73 1.98 -13.75
CA PRO A 177 21.32 0.65 -14.01
C PRO A 177 22.35 0.20 -12.95
N ALA A 178 23.09 1.15 -12.38
CA ALA A 178 24.04 0.87 -11.30
C ALA A 178 23.33 0.44 -10.01
N GLN A 179 22.23 1.10 -9.65
CA GLN A 179 21.41 0.76 -8.48
C GLN A 179 20.63 -0.54 -8.70
N GLN A 180 20.12 -0.80 -9.92
CA GLN A 180 19.51 -2.08 -10.28
C GLN A 180 20.47 -3.25 -10.07
N THR A 181 21.74 -3.09 -10.45
CA THR A 181 22.79 -4.09 -10.21
C THR A 181 23.00 -4.33 -8.71
N GLN A 182 23.08 -3.26 -7.92
CA GLN A 182 23.27 -3.36 -6.46
C GLN A 182 22.06 -4.00 -5.78
N LEU A 183 20.85 -3.58 -6.14
CA LEU A 183 19.61 -4.09 -5.59
C LEU A 183 19.37 -5.55 -5.98
N GLY A 184 19.66 -5.94 -7.22
CA GLY A 184 19.54 -7.32 -7.67
C GLY A 184 20.42 -8.28 -6.85
N SER A 185 21.67 -7.88 -6.57
CA SER A 185 22.58 -8.64 -5.70
C SER A 185 22.07 -8.74 -4.26
N TYR A 186 21.55 -7.63 -3.72
CA TYR A 186 20.94 -7.59 -2.39
C TYR A 186 19.72 -8.54 -2.31
N LEU A 187 18.77 -8.41 -3.25
CA LEU A 187 17.55 -9.21 -3.29
C LEU A 187 17.84 -10.70 -3.46
N SER A 188 18.77 -11.07 -4.34
CA SER A 188 19.17 -12.48 -4.53
C SER A 188 19.64 -13.11 -3.22
N THR A 189 20.40 -12.37 -2.41
CA THR A 189 20.85 -12.86 -1.10
C THR A 189 19.71 -12.94 -0.09
N VAL A 190 18.84 -11.92 -0.03
CA VAL A 190 17.69 -11.90 0.90
C VAL A 190 16.73 -13.04 0.57
N VAL A 191 16.36 -13.22 -0.69
CA VAL A 191 15.41 -14.24 -1.16
C VAL A 191 15.89 -15.63 -0.80
N VAL A 192 17.17 -15.96 -1.07
CA VAL A 192 17.74 -17.27 -0.72
C VAL A 192 17.74 -17.52 0.78
N ASN A 193 18.06 -16.51 1.59
CA ASN A 193 18.14 -16.66 3.04
C ASN A 193 16.79 -16.53 3.77
N THR A 194 15.68 -16.35 3.05
CA THR A 194 14.36 -16.14 3.66
C THR A 194 13.25 -16.86 2.93
N LEU A 195 12.89 -16.41 1.72
CA LEU A 195 11.71 -16.92 0.99
C LEU A 195 11.97 -18.29 0.35
N LEU A 196 13.22 -18.64 0.06
CA LEU A 196 13.61 -19.95 -0.47
C LEU A 196 14.24 -20.87 0.58
N ASP A 197 14.21 -20.47 1.85
CA ASP A 197 14.68 -21.29 2.97
C ASP A 197 13.50 -22.04 3.61
N GLU A 198 13.54 -23.38 3.54
CA GLU A 198 12.50 -24.26 4.08
C GLU A 198 12.30 -24.08 5.60
N ASP A 199 13.36 -23.72 6.33
CA ASP A 199 13.32 -23.53 7.79
C ASP A 199 12.45 -22.31 8.20
N HIS A 200 12.15 -21.41 7.27
CA HIS A 200 11.33 -20.23 7.49
C HIS A 200 9.82 -20.49 7.40
N TYR A 201 9.39 -21.68 6.97
CA TYR A 201 7.97 -21.99 6.79
C TYR A 201 7.32 -22.69 7.98
N ALA A 202 8.09 -23.01 9.03
CA ALA A 202 7.58 -23.66 10.22
C ALA A 202 6.50 -22.84 10.94
N TYR A 203 5.32 -23.43 11.14
CA TYR A 203 4.29 -22.87 11.99
C TYR A 203 4.69 -23.06 13.47
N GLU A 204 5.36 -22.06 14.04
CA GLU A 204 5.76 -22.09 15.45
C GLU A 204 5.52 -20.75 16.16
N ARG A 205 5.23 -20.84 17.45
CA ARG A 205 5.12 -19.67 18.32
C ARG A 205 6.53 -19.26 18.75
N ARG A 206 6.87 -17.99 18.57
CA ARG A 206 8.09 -17.34 19.03
C ARG A 206 7.74 -16.22 20.02
N CYS A 207 8.68 -15.84 20.87
CA CYS A 207 8.48 -14.75 21.80
C CYS A 207 9.78 -14.15 22.35
N ILE A 208 9.69 -12.91 22.80
CA ILE A 208 10.70 -12.25 23.63
C ILE A 208 10.14 -12.09 25.04
N ARG A 209 10.97 -12.40 26.03
CA ARG A 209 10.63 -12.27 27.45
C ARG A 209 11.38 -11.08 28.03
N TYR A 210 10.67 -10.16 28.67
CA TYR A 210 11.27 -8.96 29.26
C TYR A 210 12.39 -9.33 30.25
N GLY A 211 13.55 -8.69 30.09
CA GLY A 211 14.74 -8.91 30.94
C GLY A 211 15.54 -10.18 30.61
N GLN A 212 15.22 -10.89 29.53
CA GLN A 212 15.96 -12.05 29.04
C GLN A 212 16.43 -11.81 27.61
N GLU A 213 17.62 -12.30 27.28
CA GLU A 213 18.20 -12.18 25.93
C GLU A 213 17.72 -13.33 25.04
N GLY A 214 17.42 -13.02 23.78
CA GLY A 214 17.10 -13.99 22.74
C GLY A 214 15.60 -14.23 22.48
N VAL A 215 15.33 -14.94 21.39
CA VAL A 215 14.00 -15.38 20.97
C VAL A 215 13.74 -16.79 21.51
N PHE A 216 12.64 -16.94 22.22
CA PHE A 216 12.15 -18.20 22.74
C PHE A 216 11.12 -18.82 21.79
N VAL A 217 10.95 -20.15 21.84
CA VAL A 217 10.08 -20.90 20.92
C VAL A 217 9.12 -21.82 21.67
N GLY A 218 7.96 -22.08 21.06
CA GLY A 218 6.99 -23.08 21.53
C GLY A 218 6.45 -22.80 22.93
N ASP A 219 6.56 -23.80 23.82
CA ASP A 219 6.03 -23.75 25.19
C ASP A 219 6.74 -22.71 26.07
N ASP A 220 7.95 -22.29 25.70
CA ASP A 220 8.61 -21.18 26.38
C ASP A 220 7.81 -19.87 26.24
N CYS A 221 6.90 -19.80 25.27
CA CYS A 221 6.05 -18.64 25.08
C CYS A 221 4.73 -18.71 25.86
N LEU A 222 4.58 -19.58 26.87
CA LEU A 222 3.32 -19.78 27.59
C LEU A 222 3.27 -19.23 29.02
N GLY A 223 4.32 -18.59 29.55
CA GLY A 223 4.34 -18.10 30.95
C GLY A 223 3.46 -16.87 31.21
N ASP A 224 2.65 -16.89 32.27
CA ASP A 224 1.59 -15.90 32.57
C ASP A 224 2.02 -14.75 33.49
N ASP A 225 3.19 -14.85 34.13
CA ASP A 225 3.68 -13.91 35.16
C ASP A 225 4.69 -12.88 34.64
N ARG A 226 4.92 -12.83 33.33
CA ARG A 226 5.98 -12.02 32.70
C ARG A 226 5.41 -11.14 31.59
N ILE A 227 6.08 -10.00 31.37
CA ILE A 227 5.90 -9.21 30.15
C ILE A 227 6.55 -10.01 29.01
N ILE A 228 5.74 -10.53 28.10
CA ILE A 228 6.15 -11.34 26.95
C ILE A 228 5.50 -10.77 25.69
N ALA A 229 6.28 -10.58 24.64
CA ALA A 229 5.78 -10.36 23.28
C ALA A 229 5.82 -11.72 22.54
N ARG A 230 4.69 -12.21 22.03
CA ARG A 230 4.48 -13.55 21.44
C ARG A 230 3.84 -13.48 20.06
N TRP A 231 4.31 -14.37 19.20
CA TRP A 231 4.16 -14.18 17.78
C TRP A 231 4.23 -15.50 17.04
N LEU A 232 3.56 -15.60 15.90
CA LEU A 232 3.69 -16.77 15.01
C LEU A 232 4.73 -16.46 13.94
N ALA A 233 5.66 -17.39 13.76
CA ALA A 233 6.80 -17.24 12.86
C ALA A 233 6.37 -17.28 11.39
N ASN A 234 5.44 -18.16 11.04
CA ASN A 234 4.86 -18.28 9.72
C ASN A 234 3.38 -18.69 9.80
N ASN A 235 2.64 -18.43 8.73
CA ASN A 235 1.28 -18.93 8.54
C ASN A 235 0.90 -19.03 7.04
N PRO A 236 -0.24 -19.66 6.67
CA PRO A 236 -0.61 -19.83 5.26
C PRO A 236 -0.78 -18.51 4.49
N ASN A 237 -1.32 -17.46 5.12
CA ASN A 237 -1.43 -16.15 4.46
C ASN A 237 -0.04 -15.53 4.20
N LEU A 238 0.90 -15.65 5.15
CA LEU A 238 2.30 -15.23 4.96
C LEU A 238 2.97 -16.02 3.85
N THR A 239 2.71 -17.33 3.78
CA THR A 239 3.16 -18.19 2.68
C THR A 239 2.65 -17.69 1.32
N GLY A 240 1.41 -17.20 1.25
CA GLY A 240 0.87 -16.59 0.04
C GLY A 240 1.57 -15.28 -0.33
N LEU A 241 1.91 -14.45 0.65
CA LEU A 241 2.74 -13.25 0.42
C LEU A 241 4.16 -13.62 -0.05
N HIS A 242 4.74 -14.71 0.46
CA HIS A 242 6.06 -15.20 0.04
C HIS A 242 6.05 -15.61 -1.43
N LEU A 243 5.04 -16.40 -1.86
CA LEU A 243 4.89 -16.81 -3.25
C LEU A 243 4.75 -15.61 -4.19
N HIS A 244 3.94 -14.61 -3.80
CA HIS A 244 3.83 -13.37 -4.56
C HIS A 244 5.17 -12.62 -4.65
N ALA A 245 5.87 -12.46 -3.53
CA ALA A 245 7.16 -11.78 -3.50
C ALA A 245 8.24 -12.49 -4.34
N LEU A 246 8.24 -13.83 -4.40
CA LEU A 246 9.12 -14.62 -5.25
C LEU A 246 8.89 -14.34 -6.74
N TRP A 247 7.62 -14.30 -7.18
CA TRP A 247 7.29 -13.92 -8.54
C TRP A 247 7.74 -12.48 -8.84
N ALA A 248 7.40 -11.53 -7.97
CA ALA A 248 7.77 -10.12 -8.15
C ALA A 248 9.29 -9.93 -8.24
N TYR A 249 10.06 -10.64 -7.42
CA TYR A 249 11.53 -10.70 -7.50
C TYR A 249 12.03 -11.19 -8.86
N ALA A 250 11.53 -12.34 -9.32
CA ALA A 250 12.02 -12.95 -10.54
C ALA A 250 11.63 -12.12 -11.78
N ASP A 251 10.43 -11.54 -11.78
CA ASP A 251 9.96 -10.66 -12.85
C ASP A 251 10.79 -9.37 -12.92
N ALA A 252 11.03 -8.72 -11.79
CA ALA A 252 11.80 -7.48 -11.75
C ALA A 252 13.29 -7.67 -12.09
N THR A 253 13.92 -8.74 -11.60
CA THR A 253 15.37 -8.95 -11.70
C THR A 253 15.79 -9.85 -12.87
N GLY A 254 14.87 -10.64 -13.41
CA GLY A 254 15.15 -11.69 -14.38
C GLY A 254 15.81 -12.95 -13.80
N ASP A 255 15.93 -13.08 -12.47
CA ASP A 255 16.52 -14.26 -11.81
C ASP A 255 15.55 -15.45 -11.74
N TRP A 256 15.12 -15.90 -12.92
CA TRP A 256 14.28 -17.09 -13.09
C TRP A 256 15.02 -18.39 -12.74
N TYR A 257 16.36 -18.38 -12.72
CA TYR A 257 17.16 -19.54 -12.33
C TYR A 257 16.97 -19.88 -10.85
N ALA A 258 16.94 -18.88 -9.96
CA ALA A 258 16.68 -19.12 -8.54
C ALA A 258 15.30 -19.77 -8.30
N ILE A 259 14.28 -19.34 -9.05
CA ILE A 259 12.92 -19.91 -9.00
C ILE A 259 12.91 -21.36 -9.49
N ASP A 260 13.51 -21.63 -10.65
CA ASP A 260 13.59 -22.99 -11.22
C ASP A 260 14.35 -23.96 -10.29
N ALA A 261 15.47 -23.50 -9.71
CA ALA A 261 16.26 -24.29 -8.78
C ALA A 261 15.52 -24.69 -7.49
N HIS A 262 14.50 -23.92 -7.09
CA HIS A 262 13.69 -24.16 -5.88
C HIS A 262 12.22 -24.48 -6.21
N TRP A 263 11.92 -24.88 -7.45
CA TRP A 263 10.55 -25.14 -7.89
C TRP A 263 9.83 -26.21 -7.06
N ALA A 264 10.57 -27.18 -6.54
CA ALA A 264 10.03 -28.22 -5.64
C ALA A 264 9.41 -27.60 -4.37
N LEU A 265 10.12 -26.69 -3.71
CA LEU A 265 9.62 -25.95 -2.54
C LEU A 265 8.40 -25.10 -2.92
N ILE A 266 8.49 -24.34 -4.01
CA ILE A 266 7.40 -23.45 -4.46
C ILE A 266 6.12 -24.23 -4.71
N THR A 267 6.21 -25.39 -5.37
CA THR A 267 5.04 -26.25 -5.62
C THR A 267 4.54 -26.96 -4.37
N GLU A 268 5.40 -27.23 -3.38
CA GLU A 268 4.98 -27.74 -2.07
C GLU A 268 4.15 -26.69 -1.31
N LEU A 269 4.65 -25.45 -1.23
CA LEU A 269 3.95 -24.34 -0.60
C LEU A 269 2.61 -24.04 -1.30
N PHE A 270 2.59 -24.11 -2.63
CA PHE A 270 1.35 -23.90 -3.40
C PHE A 270 0.30 -24.99 -3.14
N ARG A 271 0.71 -26.25 -2.93
CA ARG A 271 -0.23 -27.34 -2.63
C ARG A 271 -1.03 -27.08 -1.35
N GLU A 272 -0.48 -26.34 -0.39
CA GLU A 272 -1.24 -25.94 0.81
C GLU A 272 -2.52 -25.17 0.47
N PHE A 273 -2.51 -24.36 -0.60
CA PHE A 273 -3.66 -23.59 -1.06
C PHE A 273 -4.65 -24.45 -1.83
N VAL A 274 -4.14 -25.31 -2.71
CA VAL A 274 -4.98 -26.25 -3.49
C VAL A 274 -5.72 -27.20 -2.56
N ASP A 275 -5.03 -27.76 -1.56
CA ASP A 275 -5.61 -28.71 -0.60
C ASP A 275 -6.60 -28.02 0.36
N ALA A 276 -6.39 -26.73 0.67
CA ALA A 276 -7.26 -25.96 1.56
C ALA A 276 -8.46 -25.31 0.85
N TYR A 277 -8.52 -25.29 -0.48
CA TYR A 277 -9.61 -24.61 -1.19
C TYR A 277 -10.96 -25.29 -0.95
N ASP A 278 -11.90 -24.55 -0.35
CA ASP A 278 -13.27 -25.00 -0.14
C ASP A 278 -14.21 -24.32 -1.14
N ARG A 279 -14.72 -25.11 -2.09
CA ARG A 279 -15.68 -24.66 -3.11
C ARG A 279 -16.98 -24.09 -2.56
N SER A 280 -17.39 -24.49 -1.35
CA SER A 280 -18.60 -23.97 -0.73
C SER A 280 -18.41 -22.59 -0.10
N LEU A 281 -17.16 -22.25 0.25
CA LEU A 281 -16.78 -20.93 0.76
C LEU A 281 -16.27 -20.00 -0.34
N GLY A 282 -15.75 -20.56 -1.44
CA GLY A 282 -15.09 -19.80 -2.51
C GLY A 282 -13.69 -19.30 -2.12
N LEU A 283 -13.08 -19.90 -1.10
CA LEU A 283 -11.80 -19.48 -0.54
C LEU A 283 -11.04 -20.65 0.10
N CYS A 284 -9.75 -20.48 0.39
CA CYS A 284 -9.00 -21.48 1.16
C CYS A 284 -9.41 -21.42 2.63
N ASP A 285 -9.98 -22.52 3.13
CA ASP A 285 -10.39 -22.74 4.53
C ASP A 285 -9.17 -23.13 5.37
N PHE A 286 -8.33 -22.14 5.65
CA PHE A 286 -7.24 -22.33 6.59
C PHE A 286 -7.77 -22.35 8.02
N GLU A 287 -7.29 -23.30 8.84
CA GLU A 287 -7.68 -23.40 10.26
C GLU A 287 -7.64 -22.01 10.91
N GLY A 288 -8.74 -21.56 11.54
CA GLY A 288 -8.87 -20.16 11.97
C GLY A 288 -7.77 -19.64 12.91
N TRP A 289 -7.07 -20.54 13.62
CA TRP A 289 -5.89 -20.20 14.43
C TRP A 289 -4.61 -20.03 13.63
N ARG A 290 -4.54 -20.51 12.38
CA ARG A 290 -3.41 -20.33 11.45
C ARG A 290 -3.54 -19.02 10.66
N THR A 291 -4.67 -18.34 10.67
CA THR A 291 -4.86 -17.19 9.77
C THR A 291 -5.34 -15.96 10.47
N GLY A 292 -5.97 -16.09 11.65
CA GLY A 292 -6.59 -14.97 12.33
C GLY A 292 -7.74 -14.34 11.55
N ARG A 293 -7.44 -13.45 10.61
CA ARG A 293 -8.40 -12.81 9.70
C ARG A 293 -8.26 -13.37 8.27
N LEU A 294 -9.37 -13.39 7.57
CA LEU A 294 -9.41 -13.78 6.17
C LEU A 294 -8.56 -12.82 5.34
N ASN A 295 -7.58 -13.37 4.63
CA ASN A 295 -6.82 -12.67 3.62
C ASN A 295 -6.90 -13.38 2.27
N ILE A 296 -8.06 -13.24 1.63
CA ILE A 296 -8.28 -13.75 0.27
C ILE A 296 -7.35 -13.07 -0.76
N GLY A 297 -6.87 -11.85 -0.49
CA GLY A 297 -5.87 -11.20 -1.34
C GLY A 297 -4.55 -11.98 -1.39
N ALA A 298 -4.11 -12.55 -0.27
CA ALA A 298 -2.90 -13.38 -0.23
C ALA A 298 -3.10 -14.71 -0.95
N GLN A 299 -4.31 -15.30 -0.87
CA GLN A 299 -4.67 -16.51 -1.60
C GLN A 299 -4.66 -16.26 -3.12
N ILE A 300 -5.28 -15.18 -3.57
CA ILE A 300 -5.31 -14.77 -4.99
C ILE A 300 -3.90 -14.44 -5.49
N GLY A 301 -3.13 -13.68 -4.71
CA GLY A 301 -1.74 -13.35 -5.03
C GLY A 301 -0.85 -14.58 -5.17
N ALA A 302 -1.04 -15.60 -4.31
CA ALA A 302 -0.33 -16.87 -4.39
C ALA A 302 -0.65 -17.63 -5.68
N ALA A 303 -1.95 -17.80 -6.00
CA ALA A 303 -2.39 -18.51 -7.20
C ALA A 303 -1.90 -17.80 -8.47
N GLN A 304 -2.02 -16.47 -8.53
CA GLN A 304 -1.50 -15.69 -9.65
C GLN A 304 0.02 -15.84 -9.80
N ALA A 305 0.78 -15.69 -8.71
CA ALA A 305 2.23 -15.78 -8.73
C ALA A 305 2.72 -17.14 -9.22
N VAL A 306 2.12 -18.23 -8.75
CA VAL A 306 2.50 -19.59 -9.18
C VAL A 306 2.11 -19.84 -10.63
N ARG A 307 0.95 -19.37 -11.08
CA ARG A 307 0.56 -19.42 -12.50
C ARG A 307 1.61 -18.73 -13.38
N ASP A 308 2.01 -17.51 -13.01
CA ASP A 308 2.91 -16.69 -13.81
C ASP A 308 4.34 -17.25 -13.80
N MET A 309 4.84 -17.72 -12.65
CA MET A 309 6.12 -18.44 -12.57
C MET A 309 6.09 -19.75 -13.39
N ALA A 310 5.02 -20.53 -13.30
CA ALA A 310 4.85 -21.76 -14.06
C ALA A 310 4.81 -21.51 -15.58
N ALA A 311 4.12 -20.46 -16.01
CA ALA A 311 4.07 -20.04 -17.41
C ALA A 311 5.46 -19.67 -17.94
N GLN A 312 6.23 -18.91 -17.15
CA GLN A 312 7.57 -18.47 -17.51
C GLN A 312 8.58 -19.63 -17.59
N LEU A 313 8.45 -20.63 -16.72
CA LEU A 313 9.34 -21.81 -16.69
C LEU A 313 8.87 -22.97 -17.58
N GLY A 314 7.66 -22.91 -18.13
CA GLY A 314 7.09 -23.95 -18.99
C GLY A 314 6.46 -25.14 -18.24
N HIS A 315 6.06 -24.95 -16.98
CA HIS A 315 5.36 -25.96 -16.16
C HIS A 315 3.84 -25.93 -16.42
N THR A 316 3.42 -26.42 -17.59
CA THR A 316 2.04 -26.27 -18.09
C THR A 316 0.96 -26.86 -17.16
N ASP A 317 1.23 -27.96 -16.47
CA ASP A 317 0.25 -28.59 -15.58
C ASP A 317 0.00 -27.74 -14.33
N THR A 318 1.08 -27.27 -13.70
CA THR A 318 1.01 -26.36 -12.54
C THR A 318 0.42 -25.01 -12.94
N GLN A 319 0.73 -24.51 -14.14
CA GLN A 319 0.13 -23.29 -14.67
C GLN A 319 -1.40 -23.42 -14.77
N ALA A 320 -1.90 -24.53 -15.31
CA ALA A 320 -3.34 -24.77 -15.45
C ALA A 320 -4.03 -24.91 -14.08
N GLU A 321 -3.44 -25.67 -13.15
CA GLU A 321 -3.97 -25.82 -11.79
C GLU A 321 -4.02 -24.49 -11.03
N ALA A 322 -2.99 -23.65 -11.18
CA ALA A 322 -2.95 -22.34 -10.57
C ALA A 322 -3.94 -21.34 -11.19
N GLU A 323 -4.16 -21.40 -12.51
CA GLU A 323 -5.19 -20.59 -13.19
C GLU A 323 -6.62 -21.00 -12.77
N ASP A 324 -6.88 -22.30 -12.61
CA ASP A 324 -8.18 -22.80 -12.11
C ASP A 324 -8.44 -22.27 -10.69
N LEU A 325 -7.48 -22.42 -9.77
CA LEU A 325 -7.60 -21.91 -8.40
C LEU A 325 -7.73 -20.38 -8.36
N LEU A 326 -6.97 -19.67 -9.19
CA LEU A 326 -7.04 -18.21 -9.28
C LEU A 326 -8.43 -17.75 -9.70
N THR A 327 -9.01 -18.38 -10.73
CA THR A 327 -10.37 -18.07 -11.21
C THR A 327 -11.39 -18.30 -10.10
N ASP A 328 -11.32 -19.45 -9.46
CA ASP A 328 -12.19 -19.86 -8.35
C ASP A 328 -12.11 -18.89 -7.15
N LEU A 329 -10.92 -18.40 -6.81
CA LEU A 329 -10.72 -17.42 -5.74
C LEU A 329 -11.19 -16.01 -6.12
N LEU A 330 -11.00 -15.59 -7.37
CA LEU A 330 -11.51 -14.31 -7.87
C LEU A 330 -13.04 -14.27 -7.87
N ASP A 331 -13.68 -15.37 -8.26
CA ASP A 331 -15.14 -15.54 -8.17
C ASP A 331 -15.59 -15.48 -6.70
N GLY A 332 -14.92 -16.22 -5.81
CA GLY A 332 -15.19 -16.17 -4.38
C GLY A 332 -15.01 -14.78 -3.76
N ARG A 333 -14.05 -13.99 -4.23
CA ARG A 333 -13.88 -12.59 -3.80
C ARG A 333 -15.10 -11.73 -4.18
N VAL A 334 -15.69 -11.95 -5.34
CA VAL A 334 -16.92 -11.26 -5.76
C VAL A 334 -18.08 -11.70 -4.87
N ASP A 335 -18.25 -13.00 -4.65
CA ASP A 335 -19.33 -13.56 -3.81
C ASP A 335 -19.26 -13.06 -2.35
N LEU A 336 -18.05 -12.97 -1.77
CA LEU A 336 -17.84 -12.42 -0.43
C LEU A 336 -18.31 -10.97 -0.29
N ALA A 337 -18.32 -10.19 -1.37
CA ALA A 337 -18.85 -8.84 -1.32
C ALA A 337 -20.34 -8.85 -0.98
N ASP A 338 -21.10 -9.83 -1.46
CA ASP A 338 -22.55 -9.93 -1.25
C ASP A 338 -22.95 -10.56 0.09
N PHE A 339 -21.97 -11.00 0.88
CA PHE A 339 -22.22 -11.59 2.20
C PHE A 339 -23.00 -10.64 3.12
N VAL A 340 -22.55 -9.38 3.28
CA VAL A 340 -23.23 -8.41 4.16
C VAL A 340 -24.62 -8.04 3.64
N PRO A 341 -24.83 -7.71 2.36
CA PRO A 341 -26.18 -7.58 1.78
C PRO A 341 -27.08 -8.79 2.06
N HIS A 342 -26.55 -10.02 1.97
CA HIS A 342 -27.32 -11.24 2.25
C HIS A 342 -27.78 -11.34 3.71
N LEU A 343 -26.99 -10.84 4.67
CA LEU A 343 -27.43 -10.77 6.08
C LEU A 343 -28.67 -9.88 6.26
N TYR A 344 -28.79 -8.81 5.47
CA TYR A 344 -30.00 -7.98 5.44
C TYR A 344 -31.17 -8.71 4.77
N ASP A 345 -30.92 -9.36 3.62
CA ASP A 345 -31.95 -10.07 2.85
C ASP A 345 -32.58 -11.22 3.66
N THR A 346 -31.81 -11.85 4.55
CA THR A 346 -32.26 -12.92 5.45
C THR A 346 -32.79 -12.43 6.81
N GLY A 347 -32.68 -11.12 7.09
CA GLY A 347 -33.12 -10.51 8.34
C GLY A 347 -32.18 -10.77 9.54
N GLN A 348 -30.99 -11.32 9.31
CA GLN A 348 -29.95 -11.47 10.34
C GLN A 348 -29.31 -10.13 10.71
N ARG A 349 -29.39 -9.12 9.82
CA ARG A 349 -28.97 -7.74 10.05
C ARG A 349 -30.12 -6.78 9.74
N GLN A 350 -30.24 -5.71 10.52
CA GLN A 350 -31.32 -4.73 10.40
C GLN A 350 -30.77 -3.34 10.09
N SER A 351 -31.52 -2.55 9.32
CA SER A 351 -31.14 -1.18 8.99
C SER A 351 -31.08 -0.31 10.24
N ALA A 352 -30.08 0.56 10.30
CA ALA A 352 -29.85 1.47 11.41
C ALA A 352 -29.77 2.91 10.90
N ARG A 353 -30.46 3.84 11.56
CA ARG A 353 -30.49 5.25 11.17
C ARG A 353 -29.67 6.08 12.15
N ILE A 354 -28.85 6.99 11.62
CA ILE A 354 -28.21 8.04 12.41
C ILE A 354 -29.20 9.21 12.57
N ARG A 355 -29.54 9.53 13.82
CA ARG A 355 -30.36 10.70 14.15
C ARG A 355 -29.50 11.95 14.09
N LEU A 356 -30.11 13.06 13.69
CA LEU A 356 -29.49 14.38 13.79
C LEU A 356 -30.05 15.13 14.99
N ASN A 357 -29.19 15.83 15.70
CA ASN A 357 -29.54 16.82 16.72
C ASN A 357 -30.23 18.02 16.06
N SER A 358 -30.86 18.87 16.87
CA SER A 358 -31.59 20.05 16.36
C SER A 358 -30.71 21.08 15.64
N ASP A 359 -29.39 21.04 15.85
CA ASP A 359 -28.39 21.87 15.18
C ASP A 359 -27.82 21.24 13.90
N GLY A 360 -28.33 20.06 13.50
CA GLY A 360 -27.88 19.33 12.32
C GLY A 360 -26.65 18.45 12.54
N THR A 361 -26.10 18.39 13.75
CA THR A 361 -24.99 17.48 14.08
C THR A 361 -25.47 16.04 14.28
N ILE A 362 -24.59 15.06 14.09
CA ILE A 362 -24.89 13.64 14.33
C ILE A 362 -25.15 13.39 15.82
N ASN A 363 -26.17 12.60 16.14
CA ASN A 363 -26.43 12.16 17.50
C ASN A 363 -25.36 11.15 17.95
N ASN A 364 -24.61 11.51 18.99
CA ASN A 364 -23.50 10.72 19.49
C ASN A 364 -23.92 9.33 20.00
N ASP A 365 -25.12 9.18 20.57
CA ASP A 365 -25.60 7.88 21.09
C ASP A 365 -25.84 6.87 19.96
N ASP A 366 -26.06 7.34 18.73
CA ASP A 366 -26.18 6.46 17.57
C ASP A 366 -24.82 6.00 17.06
N ILE A 367 -23.73 6.66 17.42
CA ILE A 367 -22.37 6.33 16.97
C ILE A 367 -21.58 5.59 18.06
N MET A 368 -21.79 6.01 19.31
CA MET A 368 -20.97 5.64 20.47
C MET A 368 -21.76 4.80 21.47
N GLY A 369 -21.13 3.74 21.97
CA GLY A 369 -21.63 2.93 23.09
C GLY A 369 -22.09 1.52 22.69
N PRO A 370 -22.20 0.61 23.68
CA PRO A 370 -22.45 -0.81 23.43
C PRO A 370 -23.82 -1.11 22.83
N ASP A 371 -24.79 -0.20 22.99
CA ASP A 371 -26.14 -0.32 22.44
C ASP A 371 -26.28 0.37 21.06
N SER A 372 -25.26 1.09 20.60
CA SER A 372 -25.24 1.67 19.26
C SER A 372 -25.12 0.56 18.22
N PRO A 373 -25.90 0.61 17.13
CA PRO A 373 -25.72 -0.33 16.02
C PRO A 373 -24.38 -0.13 15.29
N TYR A 374 -23.75 1.05 15.44
CA TYR A 374 -22.45 1.37 14.87
C TYR A 374 -21.33 1.07 15.88
N ASN A 375 -21.51 1.31 17.18
CA ASN A 375 -20.57 0.93 18.26
C ASN A 375 -19.08 1.13 17.88
N ASN A 376 -18.73 2.37 17.52
CA ASN A 376 -17.42 2.80 17.01
C ASN A 376 -17.08 2.43 15.55
N GLU A 377 -17.85 1.64 14.81
CA GLU A 377 -17.58 1.31 13.40
C GLU A 377 -17.67 2.51 12.42
N LEU A 378 -17.12 2.35 11.20
CA LEU A 378 -17.21 3.34 10.13
C LEU A 378 -18.65 3.78 9.88
N ILE A 379 -18.84 5.10 9.82
CA ILE A 379 -20.10 5.69 9.35
C ILE A 379 -20.17 5.54 7.82
N PRO A 380 -21.28 5.00 7.26
CA PRO A 380 -21.58 5.04 5.83
C PRO A 380 -21.33 6.43 5.21
N TYR A 381 -20.71 6.50 4.04
CA TYR A 381 -20.57 7.77 3.28
C TYR A 381 -21.93 8.49 3.13
N SER A 382 -22.99 7.72 2.87
CA SER A 382 -24.38 8.20 2.95
C SER A 382 -24.85 8.15 4.41
N ALA A 383 -24.36 9.08 5.24
CA ALA A 383 -24.48 9.10 6.70
C ALA A 383 -25.93 9.11 7.26
N ALA A 384 -26.96 9.08 6.43
CA ALA A 384 -28.36 9.09 6.86
C ALA A 384 -28.88 7.70 7.25
N LEU A 385 -28.32 6.60 6.74
CA LEU A 385 -28.85 5.26 6.92
C LEU A 385 -27.76 4.21 6.64
N ARG A 386 -27.54 3.28 7.56
CA ARG A 386 -26.85 2.01 7.31
C ARG A 386 -27.88 0.95 6.96
N ASP A 387 -27.82 0.42 5.76
CA ASP A 387 -28.71 -0.61 5.26
C ASP A 387 -27.98 -1.59 4.34
N ARG A 388 -28.74 -2.45 3.66
CA ARG A 388 -28.25 -3.45 2.71
C ARG A 388 -27.21 -2.92 1.72
N ASP A 389 -27.39 -1.69 1.23
CA ASP A 389 -26.60 -1.13 0.14
C ASP A 389 -25.52 -0.16 0.65
N THR A 390 -25.70 0.39 1.85
CA THR A 390 -24.81 1.39 2.44
C THR A 390 -23.93 0.88 3.59
N ASP A 391 -24.02 -0.39 3.96
CA ASP A 391 -23.21 -0.94 5.04
C ASP A 391 -21.73 -1.11 4.64
N PRO A 392 -20.79 -0.39 5.29
CA PRO A 392 -19.37 -0.53 4.98
C PRO A 392 -18.74 -1.80 5.58
N SER A 393 -19.50 -2.64 6.31
CA SER A 393 -18.98 -3.88 6.87
C SER A 393 -18.51 -4.84 5.78
N GLN A 394 -17.43 -5.56 6.09
CA GLN A 394 -16.84 -6.58 5.22
C GLN A 394 -16.58 -7.85 6.02
N VAL A 395 -16.57 -8.99 5.32
CA VAL A 395 -16.20 -10.27 5.93
C VAL A 395 -14.76 -10.20 6.41
N ASN A 396 -14.60 -10.41 7.70
CA ASN A 396 -13.30 -10.45 8.37
C ASN A 396 -12.88 -11.90 8.64
N TRP A 397 -13.84 -12.79 8.91
CA TRP A 397 -13.60 -14.21 9.12
C TRP A 397 -14.86 -15.01 8.80
N TRP A 398 -14.72 -16.21 8.24
CA TRP A 398 -15.83 -17.12 7.94
C TRP A 398 -15.33 -18.56 7.76
N ASP A 399 -15.94 -19.52 8.46
CA ASP A 399 -15.62 -20.96 8.38
C ASP A 399 -16.77 -21.81 7.80
N GLY A 400 -17.72 -21.17 7.10
CA GLY A 400 -18.95 -21.78 6.62
C GLY A 400 -20.07 -21.88 7.66
N SER A 401 -19.75 -21.88 8.96
CA SER A 401 -20.73 -21.99 10.04
C SER A 401 -20.87 -20.71 10.87
N SER A 402 -19.75 -20.08 11.16
CA SER A 402 -19.57 -18.95 12.03
C SER A 402 -18.81 -17.89 11.24
N TYR A 403 -19.14 -16.63 11.48
CA TYR A 403 -18.55 -15.52 10.74
C TYR A 403 -18.35 -14.29 11.62
N ARG A 404 -17.49 -13.41 11.14
CA ARG A 404 -17.28 -12.06 11.64
C ARG A 404 -17.31 -11.08 10.49
N VAL A 405 -18.13 -10.04 10.64
CA VAL A 405 -18.18 -8.90 9.71
C VAL A 405 -17.96 -7.64 10.53
N ASP A 406 -17.05 -6.78 10.08
CA ASP A 406 -16.73 -5.53 10.78
C ASP A 406 -16.69 -4.38 9.77
N ALA A 407 -17.23 -3.21 10.14
CA ALA A 407 -17.08 -1.96 9.38
C ALA A 407 -15.83 -1.19 9.79
N GLY A 408 -14.70 -1.89 9.89
CA GLY A 408 -13.41 -1.27 10.14
C GLY A 408 -13.05 -1.06 11.61
N ILE A 409 -13.69 -1.70 12.59
CA ILE A 409 -13.13 -1.76 13.96
C ILE A 409 -13.02 -3.20 14.44
N GLY A 410 -11.79 -3.65 14.65
CA GLY A 410 -11.48 -4.51 15.78
C GLY A 410 -11.10 -3.61 16.95
N PHE A 411 -11.44 -3.97 18.19
CA PHE A 411 -11.10 -3.20 19.39
C PHE A 411 -9.72 -2.54 19.22
N MET A 412 -9.68 -1.20 19.14
CA MET A 412 -8.47 -0.33 19.14
C MET A 412 -7.84 0.16 17.81
N HIS A 413 -8.31 -0.20 16.60
CA HIS A 413 -7.78 0.38 15.33
C HIS A 413 -8.71 0.20 14.12
N TYR A 414 -8.51 1.03 13.08
CA TYR A 414 -9.07 0.81 11.74
C TYR A 414 -8.11 -0.02 10.87
N PRO A 415 -8.41 -1.31 10.61
CA PRO A 415 -7.56 -2.09 9.74
C PRO A 415 -7.80 -1.70 8.27
N ALA A 416 -6.83 -2.04 7.42
CA ALA A 416 -6.98 -1.97 5.97
C ALA A 416 -8.26 -2.69 5.48
N LEU A 417 -8.74 -2.25 4.31
CA LEU A 417 -9.89 -2.83 3.61
C LEU A 417 -9.71 -4.36 3.47
N SER A 418 -10.67 -5.12 4.00
CA SER A 418 -10.63 -6.59 4.11
C SER A 418 -10.55 -7.22 2.73
N GLY A 419 -9.58 -8.11 2.53
CA GLY A 419 -9.46 -8.85 1.27
C GLY A 419 -9.10 -8.00 0.05
N TYR A 420 -8.47 -6.83 0.26
CA TYR A 420 -7.89 -6.04 -0.82
C TYR A 420 -6.38 -6.26 -0.98
N PHE A 421 -5.64 -6.68 0.05
CA PHE A 421 -4.18 -6.77 -0.01
C PHE A 421 -3.65 -8.20 0.10
N PRO A 422 -2.59 -8.56 -0.66
CA PRO A 422 -1.93 -7.76 -1.70
C PRO A 422 -2.84 -7.53 -2.92
N LEU A 423 -2.70 -6.35 -3.54
CA LEU A 423 -3.37 -6.01 -4.79
C LEU A 423 -2.55 -6.54 -5.98
N SER A 424 -2.70 -7.83 -6.28
CA SER A 424 -2.15 -8.37 -7.52
C SER A 424 -2.85 -7.75 -8.75
N SER A 425 -2.27 -7.89 -9.94
CA SER A 425 -2.87 -7.31 -11.16
C SER A 425 -4.24 -7.91 -11.49
N GLU A 426 -4.42 -9.22 -11.31
CA GLU A 426 -5.70 -9.90 -11.55
C GLU A 426 -6.75 -9.53 -10.51
N MET A 427 -6.35 -9.41 -9.24
CA MET A 427 -7.22 -8.89 -8.18
C MET A 427 -7.68 -7.46 -8.49
N SER A 428 -6.74 -6.58 -8.86
CA SER A 428 -7.06 -5.19 -9.21
C SER A 428 -8.00 -5.11 -10.42
N ALA A 429 -7.73 -5.90 -11.46
CA ALA A 429 -8.59 -5.99 -12.63
C ALA A 429 -10.00 -6.49 -12.28
N ARG A 430 -10.10 -7.50 -11.42
CA ARG A 430 -11.39 -8.05 -10.98
C ARG A 430 -12.20 -7.06 -10.15
N LEU A 431 -11.55 -6.39 -9.20
CA LEU A 431 -12.18 -5.34 -8.40
C LEU A 431 -12.73 -4.21 -9.27
N ARG A 432 -12.03 -3.84 -10.34
CA ARG A 432 -12.51 -2.85 -11.32
C ARG A 432 -13.69 -3.34 -12.16
N ALA A 433 -13.66 -4.59 -12.59
CA ALA A 433 -14.69 -5.14 -13.45
C ALA A 433 -16.03 -5.32 -12.70
N ASP A 434 -15.98 -5.86 -11.49
CA ASP A 434 -17.19 -6.35 -10.79
C ASP A 434 -17.54 -5.55 -9.53
N LEU A 435 -16.58 -4.85 -8.91
CA LEU A 435 -16.73 -4.25 -7.59
C LEU A 435 -16.31 -2.77 -7.51
N LEU A 436 -16.26 -2.06 -8.65
CA LEU A 436 -15.78 -0.68 -8.70
C LEU A 436 -16.62 0.27 -7.85
N ASP A 437 -17.94 0.27 -8.03
CA ASP A 437 -18.87 1.13 -7.27
C ASP A 437 -18.79 0.87 -5.77
N LYS A 438 -18.67 -0.41 -5.39
CA LYS A 438 -18.54 -0.84 -4.00
C LYS A 438 -17.20 -0.44 -3.40
N THR A 439 -16.13 -0.53 -4.18
CA THR A 439 -14.80 -0.06 -3.76
C THR A 439 -14.79 1.46 -3.60
N HIS A 440 -15.37 2.23 -4.52
CA HIS A 440 -15.58 3.67 -4.35
C HIS A 440 -16.35 3.98 -3.07
N TYR A 441 -17.40 3.21 -2.79
CA TYR A 441 -18.21 3.39 -1.60
C TYR A 441 -17.40 3.18 -0.31
N TYR A 442 -16.61 2.09 -0.26
CA TYR A 442 -15.74 1.83 0.88
C TYR A 442 -14.71 2.95 1.07
N VAL A 443 -13.98 3.33 0.02
CA VAL A 443 -12.98 4.41 0.07
C VAL A 443 -13.62 5.72 0.54
N LYS A 444 -14.77 6.11 -0.01
CA LYS A 444 -15.50 7.33 0.41
C LYS A 444 -15.96 7.26 1.87
N SER A 445 -16.36 6.08 2.34
CA SER A 445 -16.74 5.89 3.75
C SER A 445 -15.52 6.14 4.64
N TYR A 446 -14.34 5.61 4.31
CA TYR A 446 -13.12 5.95 5.04
C TYR A 446 -12.79 7.44 4.98
N GLU A 447 -12.86 8.07 3.80
CA GLU A 447 -12.53 9.50 3.60
C GLU A 447 -13.44 10.45 4.40
N VAL A 448 -14.73 10.15 4.51
CA VAL A 448 -15.66 10.96 5.32
C VAL A 448 -15.39 10.80 6.82
N ASN A 449 -14.92 9.63 7.25
CA ASN A 449 -14.67 9.36 8.65
C ASN A 449 -13.30 9.87 9.10
N ASN A 450 -12.28 9.79 8.24
CA ASN A 450 -10.91 10.16 8.57
C ASN A 450 -10.14 10.64 7.32
N PRO A 451 -9.46 11.81 7.40
CA PRO A 451 -8.53 12.23 6.35
C PRO A 451 -7.27 11.35 6.35
N TRP A 452 -7.20 10.38 5.43
CA TRP A 452 -6.25 9.26 5.51
C TRP A 452 -4.83 9.52 5.02
N TRP A 453 -4.63 10.49 4.16
CA TRP A 453 -3.36 10.84 3.50
C TRP A 453 -2.28 11.44 4.44
N TRP A 454 -2.59 11.67 5.72
CA TRP A 454 -1.60 12.02 6.75
C TRP A 454 -1.51 10.97 7.88
N MET A 455 -2.28 9.88 7.79
CA MET A 455 -2.36 8.83 8.81
C MET A 455 -1.25 7.77 8.67
N SER A 456 -0.07 8.18 8.19
CA SER A 456 1.12 7.33 8.16
C SER A 456 1.76 7.14 9.53
N ASP A 457 1.16 7.69 10.58
CA ASP A 457 1.58 7.58 11.97
C ASP A 457 0.40 7.07 12.80
N LEU A 458 0.62 6.80 14.10
CA LEU A 458 -0.44 6.44 15.06
C LEU A 458 -1.34 7.64 15.37
N ALA A 459 -2.03 8.16 14.35
CA ALA A 459 -2.94 9.28 14.43
C ALA A 459 -4.18 8.87 15.23
N HIS A 460 -4.67 9.76 16.11
CA HIS A 460 -5.90 9.50 16.84
C HIS A 460 -7.09 9.47 15.88
N SER A 461 -8.02 8.55 16.09
CA SER A 461 -9.25 8.46 15.31
C SER A 461 -10.13 9.71 15.47
N THR A 462 -10.72 10.21 14.39
CA THR A 462 -11.60 11.40 14.45
C THR A 462 -13.08 11.09 14.62
N THR A 463 -13.48 9.81 14.56
CA THR A 463 -14.89 9.39 14.50
C THR A 463 -15.34 8.41 15.58
N CYS A 464 -14.45 8.00 16.49
CA CYS A 464 -14.80 7.17 17.64
C CYS A 464 -14.13 7.67 18.93
N GLY A 465 -14.59 7.17 20.08
CA GLY A 465 -14.12 7.54 21.42
C GLY A 465 -13.71 6.33 22.26
N GLY A 466 -12.64 6.45 23.05
CA GLY A 466 -12.08 5.37 23.88
C GLY A 466 -10.61 5.62 24.26
N GLU A 467 -10.09 4.87 25.25
CA GLU A 467 -8.75 5.05 25.85
C GLU A 467 -7.58 4.63 24.90
N HIS A 468 -7.89 4.00 23.75
CA HIS A 468 -6.92 3.31 22.88
C HIS A 468 -7.26 3.38 21.38
N LEU A 469 -7.40 4.58 20.79
CA LEU A 469 -7.81 4.72 19.37
C LEU A 469 -6.67 5.29 18.51
N TYR A 470 -6.14 4.47 17.61
CA TYR A 470 -5.16 4.90 16.61
C TYR A 470 -5.51 4.37 15.21
N HIS A 471 -5.09 5.14 14.20
CA HIS A 471 -4.96 4.66 12.83
C HIS A 471 -3.62 4.01 12.64
N SER A 472 -3.57 3.03 11.75
CA SER A 472 -2.32 2.43 11.36
C SER A 472 -1.82 2.96 10.03
N PRO A 473 -0.48 2.98 9.84
CA PRO A 473 0.14 3.27 8.55
C PRO A 473 -0.38 2.39 7.41
N THR A 474 -0.79 1.14 7.71
CA THR A 474 -1.33 0.19 6.74
C THR A 474 -2.62 0.71 6.12
N LEU A 475 -3.48 1.42 6.88
CA LEU A 475 -4.70 1.98 6.32
C LEU A 475 -4.38 3.06 5.26
N ALA A 476 -3.52 4.03 5.60
CA ALA A 476 -3.13 5.09 4.68
C ALA A 476 -2.45 4.55 3.42
N TRP A 477 -1.56 3.57 3.58
CA TRP A 477 -0.95 2.84 2.49
C TRP A 477 -1.98 2.10 1.63
N SER A 478 -2.88 1.36 2.27
CA SER A 478 -3.89 0.55 1.58
C SER A 478 -4.84 1.40 0.74
N LEU A 479 -5.30 2.54 1.27
CA LEU A 479 -6.16 3.47 0.56
C LEU A 479 -5.43 4.09 -0.63
N PHE A 480 -4.15 4.46 -0.47
CA PHE A 480 -3.33 4.96 -1.56
C PHE A 480 -3.23 3.95 -2.71
N GLN A 481 -2.87 2.70 -2.38
CA GLN A 481 -2.72 1.63 -3.36
C GLN A 481 -4.05 1.26 -4.04
N ILE A 482 -5.18 1.27 -3.32
CA ILE A 482 -6.51 1.02 -3.91
C ILE A 482 -6.92 2.14 -4.84
N LYS A 483 -6.73 3.40 -4.45
CA LYS A 483 -7.03 4.56 -5.30
C LYS A 483 -6.20 4.53 -6.58
N ALA A 484 -4.93 4.16 -6.47
CA ALA A 484 -4.02 4.01 -7.60
C ALA A 484 -4.39 2.84 -8.53
N ARG A 485 -4.51 1.61 -8.01
CA ARG A 485 -4.57 0.40 -8.83
C ARG A 485 -6.00 -0.06 -9.16
N VAL A 486 -6.97 0.30 -8.33
CA VAL A 486 -8.37 -0.10 -8.51
C VAL A 486 -9.21 1.09 -8.98
N LEU A 487 -9.15 2.24 -8.31
CA LEU A 487 -9.97 3.39 -8.73
C LEU A 487 -9.37 4.14 -9.92
N GLU A 488 -8.13 3.83 -10.30
CA GLU A 488 -7.39 4.49 -11.38
C GLU A 488 -7.38 6.02 -11.24
N GLU A 489 -7.25 6.52 -10.00
CA GLU A 489 -7.06 7.96 -9.78
C GLU A 489 -5.77 8.41 -10.48
N ASP A 490 -5.84 9.57 -11.11
CA ASP A 490 -4.71 10.09 -11.86
C ASP A 490 -3.56 10.51 -10.94
N TRP A 491 -2.39 10.62 -11.55
CA TRP A 491 -1.17 10.95 -10.84
C TRP A 491 -1.24 12.30 -10.10
N HIS A 492 -1.88 13.33 -10.68
CA HIS A 492 -1.97 14.68 -10.11
C HIS A 492 -2.81 14.72 -8.85
N ASP A 493 -3.86 13.90 -8.80
CA ASP A 493 -4.68 13.72 -7.60
C ASP A 493 -3.96 12.85 -6.56
N LEU A 494 -3.31 11.76 -6.98
CA LEU A 494 -2.61 10.86 -6.05
C LEU A 494 -1.41 11.51 -5.38
N VAL A 495 -0.58 12.28 -6.10
CA VAL A 495 0.60 12.92 -5.51
C VAL A 495 0.23 13.91 -4.39
N ARG A 496 -0.96 14.52 -4.47
CA ARG A 496 -1.53 15.40 -3.42
C ARG A 496 -2.02 14.63 -2.20
N GLN A 497 -2.24 13.34 -2.36
CA GLN A 497 -2.76 12.41 -1.37
C GLN A 497 -1.68 11.44 -0.86
N LEU A 498 -0.43 11.61 -1.28
CA LEU A 498 0.69 10.77 -0.91
C LEU A 498 0.90 10.78 0.62
N PRO A 499 0.77 9.63 1.31
CA PRO A 499 0.98 9.53 2.75
C PRO A 499 2.36 10.01 3.17
N GLU A 500 2.44 10.73 4.30
CA GLU A 500 3.72 11.07 4.92
C GLU A 500 4.55 9.80 5.23
N PRO A 501 5.88 9.89 5.42
CA PRO A 501 6.63 8.77 5.98
C PRO A 501 6.24 8.49 7.44
N VAL A 502 6.21 7.21 7.82
CA VAL A 502 6.06 6.75 9.21
C VAL A 502 7.17 7.37 10.07
N SER A 503 6.83 7.87 11.25
CA SER A 503 7.77 8.60 12.12
C SER A 503 8.83 7.68 12.70
N PHE A 504 8.47 6.51 13.22
CA PHE A 504 9.36 5.62 13.96
C PHE A 504 10.30 4.76 13.08
N ASN A 505 10.21 4.86 11.76
CA ASN A 505 11.18 4.28 10.83
C ASN A 505 11.19 4.99 9.46
N SER A 506 11.14 6.33 9.46
CA SER A 506 10.95 7.11 8.23
C SER A 506 11.96 6.82 7.13
N ARG A 507 13.17 6.37 7.48
CA ARG A 507 14.25 6.04 6.55
C ARG A 507 14.01 4.74 5.80
N TYR A 508 13.50 3.71 6.47
CA TYR A 508 13.27 2.38 5.87
C TYR A 508 11.78 2.03 5.72
N ASP A 509 10.93 3.06 5.65
CA ASP A 509 9.49 2.94 5.46
C ASP A 509 9.15 2.30 4.10
N LEU A 510 8.75 1.03 4.14
CA LEU A 510 8.35 0.26 2.94
C LEU A 510 7.02 0.72 2.36
N TYR A 511 6.09 1.21 3.18
CA TYR A 511 4.81 1.72 2.69
C TYR A 511 4.99 3.00 1.88
N ARG A 512 5.80 3.92 2.40
CA ARG A 512 6.20 5.10 1.65
C ARG A 512 6.95 4.71 0.38
N LEU A 513 7.89 3.78 0.46
CA LEU A 513 8.64 3.32 -0.72
C LEU A 513 7.71 2.74 -1.79
N GLN A 514 6.74 1.90 -1.41
CA GLN A 514 5.79 1.34 -2.36
C GLN A 514 4.87 2.40 -2.99
N ASN A 515 4.36 3.32 -2.18
CA ASN A 515 3.52 4.43 -2.70
C ASN A 515 4.30 5.30 -3.69
N LEU A 516 5.58 5.56 -3.43
CA LEU A 516 6.46 6.28 -4.36
C LEU A 516 6.72 5.46 -5.64
N ALA A 517 7.02 4.16 -5.53
CA ALA A 517 7.17 3.29 -6.69
C ALA A 517 5.90 3.26 -7.55
N THR A 518 4.73 3.17 -6.92
CA THR A 518 3.43 3.24 -7.59
C THR A 518 3.22 4.59 -8.30
N LEU A 519 3.63 5.71 -7.70
CA LEU A 519 3.61 7.02 -8.38
C LEU A 519 4.59 7.11 -9.54
N LEU A 520 5.72 6.39 -9.51
CA LEU A 520 6.65 6.35 -10.64
C LEU A 520 6.12 5.47 -11.77
N GLU A 521 5.42 4.38 -11.44
CA GLU A 521 4.70 3.53 -12.39
C GLU A 521 3.57 4.29 -13.10
N LEU A 522 2.77 5.03 -12.32
CA LEU A 522 1.70 5.90 -12.84
C LEU A 522 2.20 7.26 -13.34
N GLY A 523 3.51 7.51 -13.23
CA GLY A 523 4.13 8.80 -13.49
C GLY A 523 3.72 9.34 -14.86
N PRO A 524 3.44 10.65 -14.97
CA PRO A 524 3.03 11.22 -16.25
C PRO A 524 4.18 11.00 -17.25
N SER A 525 3.87 10.35 -18.36
CA SER A 525 4.84 10.00 -19.40
C SER A 525 4.96 11.11 -20.44
N MET A 526 6.13 11.20 -21.06
CA MET A 526 6.32 12.03 -22.24
C MET A 526 6.18 11.14 -23.47
N ASP A 527 5.22 11.45 -24.33
CA ASP A 527 4.83 10.57 -25.43
C ASP A 527 4.71 11.33 -26.75
N LYS A 528 4.80 10.58 -27.84
CA LYS A 528 4.49 11.08 -29.18
C LYS A 528 3.58 10.08 -29.89
N SER A 529 2.48 10.57 -30.42
CA SER A 529 1.51 9.78 -31.16
C SER A 529 1.19 10.39 -32.51
N VAL A 530 0.53 9.61 -33.37
CA VAL A 530 0.02 10.05 -34.66
C VAL A 530 -1.43 9.63 -34.80
N SER A 531 -2.25 10.48 -35.41
CA SER A 531 -3.70 10.27 -35.57
C SER A 531 -4.05 9.00 -36.38
N SER A 532 -3.13 8.50 -37.20
CA SER A 532 -3.29 7.24 -37.92
C SER A 532 -1.94 6.55 -38.17
N ALA A 533 -1.89 5.24 -37.91
CA ALA A 533 -0.74 4.40 -38.20
C ALA A 533 -0.60 4.05 -39.70
N THR A 534 -1.62 4.36 -40.51
CA THR A 534 -1.63 4.17 -41.96
C THR A 534 -2.24 5.39 -42.65
N ALA A 535 -1.74 5.77 -43.83
CA ALA A 535 -2.27 6.89 -44.61
C ALA A 535 -1.95 6.73 -46.10
N ASP A 536 -2.76 7.31 -46.98
CA ASP A 536 -2.49 7.35 -48.41
C ASP A 536 -1.85 8.69 -48.83
N GLU A 537 -1.27 8.76 -50.03
CA GLU A 537 -0.80 10.03 -50.62
C GLU A 537 -1.90 11.10 -50.58
N GLY A 538 -1.56 12.29 -50.06
CA GLY A 538 -2.49 13.40 -49.91
C GLY A 538 -3.31 13.39 -48.62
N ASP A 539 -3.31 12.30 -47.85
CA ASP A 539 -3.93 12.28 -46.53
C ASP A 539 -3.19 13.20 -45.56
N THR A 540 -3.93 13.74 -44.60
CA THR A 540 -3.38 14.55 -43.52
C THR A 540 -3.37 13.73 -42.23
N VAL A 541 -2.20 13.66 -41.58
CA VAL A 541 -2.03 13.07 -40.25
C VAL A 541 -1.59 14.13 -39.26
N THR A 542 -2.03 14.00 -38.01
CA THR A 542 -1.66 14.91 -36.91
C THR A 542 -0.75 14.17 -35.96
N TYR A 543 0.41 14.78 -35.67
CA TYR A 543 1.29 14.35 -34.59
C TYR A 543 0.95 15.11 -33.32
N THR A 544 0.91 14.40 -32.19
CA THR A 544 0.72 14.97 -30.85
C THR A 544 1.89 14.56 -29.97
N ILE A 545 2.50 15.52 -29.28
CA ILE A 545 3.62 15.34 -28.37
C ILE A 545 3.18 15.83 -27.00
N SER A 546 3.22 14.97 -25.98
CA SER A 546 2.88 15.32 -24.60
C SER A 546 4.17 15.41 -23.78
N VAL A 547 4.32 16.50 -23.04
CA VAL A 547 5.49 16.79 -22.20
C VAL A 547 5.04 17.11 -20.78
N VAL A 548 5.78 16.63 -19.81
CA VAL A 548 5.57 16.92 -18.39
C VAL A 548 6.65 17.87 -17.91
N GLY A 549 6.25 18.96 -17.27
CA GLY A 549 7.14 19.94 -16.70
C GLY A 549 7.91 19.42 -15.49
N ALA A 550 9.21 19.74 -15.43
CA ALA A 550 10.07 19.50 -14.27
C ALA A 550 10.28 20.77 -13.42
N GLY A 551 9.49 21.83 -13.64
CA GLY A 551 9.72 23.13 -12.99
C GLY A 551 10.88 23.93 -13.59
N ALA A 552 11.31 23.55 -14.79
CA ALA A 552 12.45 24.12 -15.50
C ALA A 552 12.05 24.56 -16.92
N THR A 553 13.01 25.16 -17.65
CA THR A 553 12.84 25.43 -19.07
C THR A 553 12.81 24.12 -19.84
N ALA A 554 11.70 23.86 -20.51
CA ALA A 554 11.50 22.73 -21.40
C ALA A 554 11.61 23.17 -22.88
N SER A 555 11.88 22.21 -23.76
CA SER A 555 11.90 22.39 -25.20
C SER A 555 11.46 21.13 -25.93
N ILE A 556 10.77 21.33 -27.05
CA ILE A 556 10.40 20.29 -28.01
C ILE A 556 11.00 20.69 -29.34
N THR A 557 11.70 19.77 -30.00
CA THR A 557 12.22 19.95 -31.36
C THR A 557 11.82 18.78 -32.22
N ASP A 558 11.08 19.04 -33.27
CA ASP A 558 10.54 18.02 -34.17
C ASP A 558 10.80 18.45 -35.62
N PHE A 559 11.44 17.58 -36.40
CA PHE A 559 11.67 17.83 -37.83
C PHE A 559 10.57 17.15 -38.64
N VAL A 560 10.03 17.88 -39.61
CA VAL A 560 9.01 17.36 -40.52
C VAL A 560 9.59 16.12 -41.23
N PRO A 561 8.98 14.93 -41.08
CA PRO A 561 9.58 13.68 -41.54
C PRO A 561 9.56 13.58 -43.06
N ALA A 562 10.55 12.86 -43.61
CA ALA A 562 10.61 12.61 -45.04
C ALA A 562 9.35 11.91 -45.56
N GLY A 563 8.90 12.31 -46.75
CA GLY A 563 7.67 11.82 -47.35
C GLY A 563 6.38 12.49 -46.85
N THR A 564 6.53 13.59 -46.12
CA THR A 564 5.41 14.45 -45.71
C THR A 564 5.73 15.93 -45.93
N ALA A 565 4.70 16.76 -45.97
CA ALA A 565 4.78 18.22 -46.00
C ALA A 565 3.99 18.82 -44.84
N TYR A 566 4.59 19.75 -44.09
CA TYR A 566 3.90 20.44 -43.00
C TYR A 566 2.69 21.22 -43.50
N VAL A 567 1.54 21.07 -42.81
CA VAL A 567 0.34 21.88 -43.04
C VAL A 567 0.53 23.23 -42.35
N PRO A 568 0.67 24.35 -43.08
CA PRO A 568 0.94 25.64 -42.47
C PRO A 568 -0.11 26.04 -41.43
N HIS A 569 0.35 26.62 -40.32
CA HIS A 569 -0.48 27.06 -39.19
C HIS A 569 -1.25 25.95 -38.45
N SER A 570 -0.90 24.67 -38.66
CA SER A 570 -1.51 23.56 -37.90
C SER A 570 -0.89 23.33 -36.52
N ALA A 571 0.32 23.85 -36.28
CA ALA A 571 0.99 23.69 -34.99
C ALA A 571 0.30 24.52 -33.89
N GLN A 572 -0.02 23.88 -32.77
CA GLN A 572 -0.64 24.47 -31.59
C GLN A 572 -0.13 23.83 -30.30
N VAL A 573 -0.28 24.55 -29.18
CA VAL A 573 0.08 24.06 -27.84
C VAL A 573 -1.05 24.32 -26.84
N GLU A 574 -1.29 23.35 -25.96
CA GLU A 574 -2.24 23.45 -24.84
C GLU A 574 -1.56 22.96 -23.55
N PRO A 575 -1.53 23.76 -22.46
CA PRO A 575 -1.99 25.15 -22.39
C PRO A 575 -1.13 26.10 -23.25
N PRO A 576 -1.64 27.28 -23.66
CA PRO A 576 -0.94 28.21 -24.54
C PRO A 576 0.17 29.00 -23.79
N VAL A 577 1.20 28.28 -23.36
CA VAL A 577 2.36 28.79 -22.63
C VAL A 577 3.65 28.64 -23.46
N GLY A 578 4.68 29.41 -23.10
CA GLY A 578 5.96 29.38 -23.82
C GLY A 578 5.89 30.04 -25.19
N THR A 579 6.79 29.64 -26.09
CA THR A 579 6.91 30.14 -27.46
C THR A 579 6.95 28.98 -28.43
N LEU A 580 5.96 28.90 -29.32
CA LEU A 580 5.90 27.96 -30.44
C LEU A 580 6.39 28.64 -31.72
N THR A 581 7.31 27.97 -32.42
CA THR A 581 7.77 28.34 -33.76
C THR A 581 7.63 27.14 -34.68
N ALA A 582 6.95 27.33 -35.81
CA ALA A 582 6.71 26.26 -36.78
C ALA A 582 6.94 26.78 -38.19
N ASP A 583 7.74 26.05 -38.95
CA ASP A 583 8.00 26.30 -40.37
C ASP A 583 7.92 24.99 -41.17
N ALA A 584 8.17 25.05 -42.48
CA ALA A 584 8.05 23.90 -43.38
C ALA A 584 8.98 22.72 -43.04
N ASN A 585 10.04 22.95 -42.26
CA ASN A 585 11.05 21.95 -41.93
C ASN A 585 11.03 21.53 -40.47
N ARG A 586 10.59 22.41 -39.55
CA ARG A 586 10.74 22.19 -38.12
C ARG A 586 9.62 22.80 -37.30
N ILE A 587 9.16 22.02 -36.32
CA ILE A 587 8.30 22.46 -35.23
C ILE A 587 9.16 22.54 -33.97
N HIS A 588 9.18 23.69 -33.33
CA HIS A 588 9.97 23.92 -32.13
C HIS A 588 9.19 24.72 -31.12
N TRP A 589 9.14 24.22 -29.89
CA TRP A 589 8.56 24.92 -28.75
C TRP A 589 9.58 25.04 -27.63
N THR A 590 9.54 26.14 -26.89
CA THR A 590 10.30 26.31 -25.64
C THR A 590 9.57 27.20 -24.65
N GLY A 591 9.66 26.88 -23.37
CA GLY A 591 9.03 27.64 -22.30
C GLY A 591 9.36 27.07 -20.94
N VAL A 592 8.98 27.77 -19.88
CA VAL A 592 9.03 27.22 -18.52
C VAL A 592 7.73 26.46 -18.27
N LEU A 593 7.82 25.19 -17.90
CA LEU A 593 6.68 24.40 -17.42
C LEU A 593 6.82 24.19 -15.93
N THR A 594 5.78 24.53 -15.17
CA THR A 594 5.71 24.22 -13.75
C THR A 594 5.91 22.73 -13.54
N ALA A 595 6.52 22.35 -12.43
CA ALA A 595 6.67 20.94 -12.11
C ALA A 595 5.30 20.27 -12.07
N ASN A 596 5.21 19.10 -12.68
CA ASN A 596 4.02 18.27 -12.80
C ASN A 596 2.92 18.80 -13.74
N ASP A 597 3.00 20.04 -14.26
CA ASP A 597 2.06 20.47 -15.31
C ASP A 597 2.38 19.75 -16.62
N SER A 598 1.37 19.46 -17.43
CA SER A 598 1.55 18.90 -18.77
C SER A 598 1.34 19.95 -19.87
N LEU A 599 1.98 19.72 -21.01
CA LEU A 599 1.78 20.47 -22.24
C LEU A 599 1.66 19.49 -23.41
N GLU A 600 0.65 19.70 -24.24
CA GLU A 600 0.48 19.00 -25.51
C GLU A 600 0.85 19.93 -26.66
N LEU A 601 1.72 19.47 -27.56
CA LEU A 601 2.03 20.11 -28.83
C LEU A 601 1.48 19.25 -29.95
N ALA A 602 0.57 19.80 -30.75
CA ALA A 602 0.01 19.11 -31.91
C ALA A 602 0.34 19.85 -33.20
N PHE A 603 0.63 19.13 -34.29
CA PHE A 603 0.82 19.68 -35.63
C PHE A 603 0.45 18.68 -36.72
N ALA A 604 0.04 19.16 -37.90
CA ALA A 604 -0.39 18.31 -38.99
C ALA A 604 0.60 18.31 -40.16
N VAL A 605 0.71 17.16 -40.83
CA VAL A 605 1.46 16.99 -42.08
C VAL A 605 0.59 16.27 -43.11
N THR A 606 0.83 16.55 -44.39
CA THR A 606 0.23 15.84 -45.53
C THR A 606 1.22 14.83 -46.08
N VAL A 607 0.79 13.60 -46.38
CA VAL A 607 1.62 12.57 -47.00
C VAL A 607 1.92 12.97 -48.46
N ASP A 608 3.19 12.97 -48.85
CA ASP A 608 3.70 13.44 -50.16
C ASP A 608 4.53 12.36 -50.87
N VAL A 609 4.20 11.10 -50.62
CA VAL A 609 4.81 9.93 -51.27
C VAL A 609 3.71 9.07 -51.88
N ALA A 610 3.91 8.64 -53.12
CA ALA A 610 2.97 7.80 -53.86
C ALA A 610 3.23 6.29 -53.67
N GLU A 611 4.45 5.92 -53.28
CA GLU A 611 4.87 4.53 -53.11
C GLU A 611 4.76 4.10 -51.63
N PRO A 612 4.69 2.79 -51.35
CA PRO A 612 4.72 2.28 -49.97
C PRO A 612 5.97 2.77 -49.22
N PHE A 613 5.78 3.45 -48.09
CA PHE A 613 6.88 4.07 -47.35
C PHE A 613 6.60 4.10 -45.83
N VAL A 614 7.62 3.82 -45.02
CA VAL A 614 7.51 3.91 -43.55
C VAL A 614 7.97 5.29 -43.11
N ILE A 615 7.03 6.12 -42.68
CA ILE A 615 7.28 7.46 -42.15
C ILE A 615 7.49 7.33 -40.64
N VAL A 616 8.73 7.54 -40.19
CA VAL A 616 9.05 7.64 -38.76
C VAL A 616 9.29 9.10 -38.43
N ASN A 617 8.47 9.66 -37.55
CA ASN A 617 8.61 11.01 -37.05
C ASN A 617 9.26 11.01 -35.67
N THR A 618 10.33 11.78 -35.48
CA THR A 618 11.10 11.83 -34.22
C THR A 618 11.12 13.25 -33.65
N ALA A 619 10.70 13.39 -32.40
CA ALA A 619 10.82 14.63 -31.63
C ALA A 619 11.86 14.46 -30.53
N THR A 620 12.77 15.41 -30.39
CA THR A 620 13.61 15.53 -29.20
C THR A 620 12.87 16.40 -28.19
N VAL A 621 12.52 15.81 -27.06
CA VAL A 621 11.89 16.48 -25.91
C VAL A 621 12.91 16.59 -24.79
N ASP A 622 13.04 17.78 -24.23
CA ASP A 622 13.88 18.08 -23.07
C ASP A 622 13.01 18.85 -22.09
N ASN A 623 12.63 18.27 -20.95
CA ASN A 623 11.81 18.96 -19.96
C ASN A 623 12.65 19.73 -18.90
N GLY A 624 13.98 19.79 -19.11
CA GLY A 624 14.94 20.37 -18.18
C GLY A 624 15.55 19.36 -17.21
N GLU A 625 15.01 18.15 -17.13
CA GLU A 625 15.53 17.04 -16.32
C GLU A 625 15.84 15.81 -17.19
N ASP A 626 14.84 15.35 -17.92
CA ASP A 626 14.92 14.24 -18.87
C ASP A 626 15.01 14.77 -20.30
N LYS A 627 15.83 14.07 -21.10
CA LYS A 627 15.92 14.31 -22.54
C LYS A 627 15.69 13.00 -23.29
N LEU A 628 14.61 12.96 -24.08
CA LEU A 628 14.15 11.79 -24.80
C LEU A 628 13.96 12.09 -26.28
N ASP A 629 14.22 11.09 -27.12
CA ASP A 629 13.76 11.10 -28.51
C ASP A 629 12.49 10.25 -28.59
N LEU A 630 11.36 10.90 -28.84
CA LEU A 630 10.04 10.27 -28.94
C LEU A 630 9.69 10.04 -30.41
N THR A 631 9.13 8.87 -30.73
CA THR A 631 8.84 8.48 -32.12
C THR A 631 7.38 8.10 -32.33
N ALA A 632 6.84 8.45 -33.49
CA ALA A 632 5.56 7.96 -33.99
C ALA A 632 5.70 7.49 -35.43
N THR A 633 5.04 6.39 -35.79
CA THR A 633 5.19 5.75 -37.10
C THR A 633 3.88 5.71 -37.86
N THR A 634 3.93 6.09 -39.15
CA THR A 634 2.83 5.95 -40.12
C THR A 634 3.35 5.17 -41.33
N ILE A 635 2.58 4.18 -41.80
CA ILE A 635 2.85 3.46 -43.03
C ILE A 635 2.05 4.13 -44.16
N ALA A 636 2.75 4.82 -45.06
CA ALA A 636 2.16 5.44 -46.24
C ALA A 636 1.95 4.40 -47.34
N ASN A 637 0.77 4.43 -47.99
CA ASN A 637 0.38 3.55 -49.11
C ASN A 637 0.70 2.08 -48.84
N GLY A 638 0.39 1.60 -47.63
CA GLY A 638 0.71 0.25 -47.19
C GLY A 638 0.09 -0.83 -48.09
N LEU A 639 0.85 -1.91 -48.37
CA LEU A 639 0.31 -3.05 -49.11
C LEU A 639 -0.65 -3.84 -48.22
N GLU A 640 -1.93 -3.83 -48.59
CA GLU A 640 -2.95 -4.59 -47.87
C GLU A 640 -2.93 -6.07 -48.27
N HIS A 641 -2.69 -6.94 -47.29
CA HIS A 641 -2.80 -8.39 -47.46
C HIS A 641 -4.01 -8.91 -46.68
N TYR A 642 -5.09 -9.22 -47.39
CA TYR A 642 -6.27 -9.85 -46.82
C TYR A 642 -6.05 -11.35 -46.70
N LEU A 643 -5.94 -11.86 -45.46
CA LEU A 643 -5.97 -13.30 -45.23
C LEU A 643 -7.40 -13.83 -45.38
N PRO A 644 -7.64 -14.92 -46.13
CA PRO A 644 -8.96 -15.52 -46.21
C PRO A 644 -9.39 -16.06 -44.84
N LEU A 645 -10.62 -15.73 -44.45
CA LEU A 645 -11.21 -16.13 -43.18
C LEU A 645 -11.52 -17.64 -43.21
N VAL A 646 -10.73 -18.45 -42.51
CA VAL A 646 -10.96 -19.90 -42.40
C VAL A 646 -11.87 -20.19 -41.21
N MET A 647 -13.18 -20.31 -41.45
CA MET A 647 -14.13 -20.74 -40.43
C MET A 647 -14.07 -22.27 -40.22
N ARG A 648 -13.71 -22.70 -39.00
CA ARG A 648 -13.79 -24.11 -38.60
C ARG A 648 -15.22 -24.45 -38.18
N TRP A 649 -15.95 -25.15 -39.04
CA TRP A 649 -17.29 -25.65 -38.70
C TRP A 649 -17.17 -26.84 -37.73
N ARG A 650 -17.65 -26.69 -36.49
CA ARG A 650 -17.84 -27.84 -35.59
C ARG A 650 -19.11 -28.57 -36.00
N SER A 651 -19.00 -29.82 -36.48
CA SER A 651 -20.18 -30.68 -36.64
C SER A 651 -20.63 -31.14 -35.27
N SER A 652 -21.87 -30.83 -34.89
CA SER A 652 -22.54 -31.44 -33.74
C SER A 652 -22.76 -32.92 -33.98
N ARG A 653 -22.32 -33.75 -33.02
CA ARG A 653 -22.88 -35.08 -32.75
C ARG A 653 -22.99 -35.26 -31.26
#